data_AF-A0A430F614-F1
#
_entry.id   AF-A0A430F614-F1
#
_cell.length_a   1.000
_cell.length_b   1.000
_cell.length_c   1.000
_cell.angle_alpha   90.00
_cell.angle_beta   90.00
_cell.angle_gamma   90.00
#
_symmetry.space_group_name_H-M   'P 1'
#
loop_
_entity.id
_entity.type
_entity.pdbx_description
1 polymer ?
#
loop_
_entity_poly.entity_id
_entity_poly.type
_entity_poly.pdbx_seq_one_letter_code
_entity_poly.pdbx_strand_id
1 'polypeptide(L)'
;MASKKDLSEAQSYSRRRLVTAFTSGIPDGRELAPKKNQIPVIVGIGLTVIAIIIGIFYGYMKPSLPSNWENNKLIVTKSSAARYVSVKGRLHPVINATSARLMIPSSDFEVITVDDDQLSGIPIDSTLGILGAPDSLPASHDLVTGTMTSCAQINGVNNILTSEQLPKTASDTAIVAHVDGEDYLITDSKRYHLPKDAELRDGFLRALGVPQTARISAPIQWLNLFTEASAFEPLTMSYDHLPANLPDGVKPGTIVTQQSDNTQTKYVVTSEGTISQLDDFAFNLYSVGKTDLQTIPTSLGTTAFQGLRNAEASPLPDDWPKHKLTAVNENQQMCAALPLNTTDEHQHAQFVTMAPDASPSGTSTDAQPASTFSARTRFQGGSGALVRTSIGDSDYGTMFAIDSTGTAYPLPSADEELLNRLGYSSSDVRNIPRAWIDVFPTGVALTMQAAGSPPERNGTAAATSLDDTEGESSQSNTATSSADDNAAANAQCRAGIKNYVTEQPWTNELYEYSTVHQYATGKGVTVAVIDSGVNTANPHFQDAIVDGTSYLKNDMANGAEDVYGHGTVVAGIIAARKIDGSTVQGLAPDAKIMPIRVFDSIKEEQGRTTGGPRLETIAEAVHLAVDREADIINISMSDSRDVPAMREAVDYAESHGALIVASAGNRQTTSDTTGGLRYPAAYPEVLGVSAVNTNLQVTDDSLHGAQVDVAAPGMNIASTIPDGVDCVFAQDAPASSYATAFVSAQAALIAEAHPDETPAQWRQRIRTTANRPHPDQRDDMEGWGVVDPISSISVQLSDNLRGPNAQGQAPNQPMALAQSDEAITLTAVEDPDKQAKTIVGVSAIGTLVMAAVSGFIVLGRRDAVS
;
A
#
# COMPACT_ATOMS: atom_id res chain seq x y z
N MET A 1 -6.89 57.85 117.61
CA MET A 1 -5.87 58.80 117.12
C MET A 1 -5.00 58.04 116.14
N ALA A 2 -5.00 58.44 114.86
CA ALA A 2 -4.19 57.81 113.82
C ALA A 2 -2.70 58.14 114.03
N SER A 3 -1.82 57.20 113.71
CA SER A 3 -0.38 57.35 113.94
C SER A 3 0.24 58.32 112.93
N LYS A 4 1.39 58.92 113.25
CA LYS A 4 2.15 59.77 112.31
C LYS A 4 2.50 59.08 110.99
N LYS A 5 2.48 57.73 110.95
CA LYS A 5 2.69 56.92 109.75
C LYS A 5 1.45 56.93 108.83
N ASP A 6 0.26 56.88 109.40
CA ASP A 6 -1.01 56.89 108.64
C ASP A 6 -1.26 58.25 107.97
N LEU A 7 -0.85 59.35 108.62
CA LEU A 7 -0.88 60.70 108.02
C LEU A 7 0.13 60.87 106.88
N SER A 8 1.29 60.21 106.97
CA SER A 8 2.33 60.24 105.93
C SER A 8 1.95 59.41 104.70
N GLU A 9 1.36 58.23 104.90
CA GLU A 9 0.89 57.39 103.80
C GLU A 9 -0.32 58.02 103.10
N ALA A 10 -1.26 58.62 103.85
CA ALA A 10 -2.39 59.36 103.29
C ALA A 10 -1.96 60.58 102.46
N GLN A 11 -0.94 61.34 102.89
CA GLN A 11 -0.41 62.46 102.11
C GLN A 11 0.36 61.99 100.86
N SER A 12 1.08 60.87 100.93
CA SER A 12 1.76 60.30 99.75
C SER A 12 0.77 59.80 98.69
N TYR A 13 -0.35 59.23 99.12
CA TYR A 13 -1.40 58.71 98.26
C TYR A 13 -2.18 59.85 97.58
N SER A 14 -2.51 60.91 98.33
CA SER A 14 -3.15 62.11 97.78
C SER A 14 -2.24 62.84 96.77
N ARG A 15 -0.93 62.84 96.99
CA ARG A 15 0.04 63.52 96.12
C ARG A 15 0.27 62.76 94.81
N ARG A 16 0.31 61.42 94.83
CA ARG A 16 0.33 60.60 93.59
C ARG A 16 -0.95 60.76 92.78
N ARG A 17 -2.12 60.79 93.46
CA ARG A 17 -3.42 60.94 92.80
C ARG A 17 -3.61 62.31 92.12
N LEU A 18 -3.11 63.39 92.73
CA LEU A 18 -3.16 64.73 92.14
C LEU A 18 -2.19 64.90 90.95
N VAL A 19 -1.02 64.26 90.99
CA VAL A 19 -0.05 64.33 89.88
C VAL A 19 -0.54 63.55 88.66
N THR A 20 -1.18 62.39 88.84
CA THR A 20 -1.80 61.63 87.74
C THR A 20 -3.01 62.35 87.14
N ALA A 21 -3.84 63.01 87.98
CA ALA A 21 -4.99 63.78 87.50
C ALA A 21 -4.58 65.08 86.74
N PHE A 22 -3.41 65.64 87.03
CA PHE A 22 -2.89 66.85 86.36
C PHE A 22 -2.13 66.54 85.06
N THR A 23 -1.62 65.31 84.90
CA THR A 23 -0.91 64.89 83.67
C THR A 23 -1.81 64.21 82.63
N SER A 24 -3.00 63.75 83.00
CA SER A 24 -3.91 63.02 82.09
C SER A 24 -4.97 63.87 81.36
N GLY A 25 -5.01 65.19 81.57
CA GLY A 25 -5.70 66.14 80.68
C GLY A 25 -7.21 65.96 80.43
N ILE A 26 -8.00 65.43 81.37
CA ILE A 26 -9.47 65.33 81.22
C ILE A 26 -10.15 65.74 82.54
N PRO A 27 -10.93 66.84 82.57
CA PRO A 27 -11.56 67.36 83.78
C PRO A 27 -13.01 66.88 83.91
N ASP A 28 -13.27 65.57 83.91
CA ASP A 28 -14.57 65.09 84.35
C ASP A 28 -14.53 63.60 84.77
N GLY A 29 -14.68 63.38 86.07
CA GLY A 29 -14.68 62.06 86.69
C GLY A 29 -15.94 61.27 86.35
N ARG A 30 -15.88 60.46 85.29
CA ARG A 30 -16.79 59.32 85.09
C ARG A 30 -16.03 58.01 85.21
N GLU A 31 -16.53 57.12 86.07
CA GLU A 31 -16.07 55.75 86.20
C GLU A 31 -16.24 55.00 84.85
N LEU A 32 -15.16 54.41 84.36
CA LEU A 32 -15.18 53.56 83.18
C LEU A 32 -15.64 52.16 83.59
N ALA A 33 -16.89 51.81 83.23
CA ALA A 33 -17.32 50.42 83.23
C ALA A 33 -16.41 49.59 82.30
N PRO A 34 -16.06 48.34 82.66
CA PRO A 34 -15.15 47.53 81.86
C PRO A 34 -15.78 47.24 80.50
N LYS A 35 -15.22 47.82 79.44
CA LYS A 35 -15.63 47.56 78.07
C LYS A 35 -15.24 46.11 77.76
N LYS A 36 -16.25 45.24 77.68
CA LYS A 36 -16.11 43.83 77.27
C LYS A 36 -15.33 43.78 75.96
N ASN A 37 -14.14 43.18 75.99
CA ASN A 37 -13.21 43.10 74.87
C ASN A 37 -13.66 42.00 73.87
N GLN A 38 -14.91 42.07 73.40
CA GLN A 38 -15.50 41.08 72.49
C GLN A 38 -15.18 41.36 71.01
N ILE A 39 -14.71 42.56 70.67
CA ILE A 39 -14.38 42.93 69.29
C ILE A 39 -13.24 42.04 68.71
N PRO A 40 -12.13 41.76 69.40
CA PRO A 40 -11.11 40.85 68.89
C PRO A 40 -11.60 39.41 68.73
N VAL A 41 -12.51 38.95 69.62
CA VAL A 41 -13.08 37.60 69.58
C VAL A 41 -14.07 37.45 68.43
N ILE A 42 -14.92 38.44 68.18
CA ILE A 42 -15.87 38.45 67.06
C ILE A 42 -15.12 38.55 65.72
N VAL A 43 -14.07 39.37 65.65
CA VAL A 43 -13.21 39.44 64.45
C VAL A 43 -12.45 38.13 64.23
N GLY A 44 -11.95 37.48 65.29
CA GLY A 44 -11.31 36.17 65.23
C GLY A 44 -12.26 35.07 64.75
N ILE A 45 -13.47 34.99 65.31
CA ILE A 45 -14.50 34.03 64.88
C ILE A 45 -14.91 34.32 63.43
N GLY A 46 -15.10 35.58 63.06
CA GLY A 46 -15.42 35.98 61.68
C GLY A 46 -14.35 35.55 60.68
N LEU A 47 -13.07 35.78 60.98
CA LEU A 47 -11.95 35.33 60.14
C LEU A 47 -11.86 33.81 60.04
N THR A 48 -12.15 33.09 61.12
CA THR A 48 -12.13 31.62 61.13
C THR A 48 -13.28 31.04 60.30
N VAL A 49 -14.48 31.62 60.41
CA VAL A 49 -15.63 31.26 59.58
C VAL A 49 -15.36 31.57 58.11
N ILE A 50 -14.76 32.72 57.80
CA ILE A 50 -14.35 33.06 56.42
C ILE A 50 -13.28 32.07 55.91
N ALA A 51 -12.28 31.71 56.73
CA ALA A 51 -11.27 30.74 56.34
C ALA A 51 -11.86 29.33 56.13
N ILE A 52 -12.85 28.92 56.93
CA ILE A 52 -13.59 27.66 56.75
C ILE A 52 -14.45 27.73 55.49
N ILE A 53 -15.15 28.84 55.23
CA ILE A 53 -15.93 29.02 54.01
C ILE A 53 -15.02 29.03 52.79
N ILE A 54 -13.86 29.70 52.85
CA ILE A 54 -12.84 29.66 51.80
C ILE A 54 -12.32 28.24 51.64
N GLY A 55 -12.04 27.50 52.72
CA GLY A 55 -11.58 26.11 52.65
C GLY A 55 -12.63 25.13 52.09
N ILE A 56 -13.91 25.31 52.44
CA ILE A 56 -15.04 24.55 51.89
C ILE A 56 -15.23 24.91 50.42
N PHE A 57 -15.15 26.19 50.06
CA PHE A 57 -15.27 26.67 48.68
C PHE A 57 -14.09 26.20 47.82
N TYR A 58 -12.87 26.17 48.37
CA TYR A 58 -11.68 25.61 47.71
C TYR A 58 -11.77 24.08 47.58
N GLY A 59 -12.37 23.40 48.57
CA GLY A 59 -12.65 21.96 48.50
C GLY A 59 -13.74 21.60 47.48
N TYR A 60 -14.73 22.48 47.27
CA TYR A 60 -15.81 22.33 46.29
C TYR A 60 -15.40 22.77 44.87
N MET A 61 -14.33 23.57 44.75
CA MET A 61 -13.72 24.04 43.49
C MET A 61 -12.53 23.18 43.05
N LYS A 62 -12.49 21.88 43.38
CA LYS A 62 -11.64 20.96 42.62
C LYS A 62 -12.33 20.71 41.28
N PRO A 63 -11.75 21.11 40.14
CA PRO A 63 -12.37 20.83 38.85
C PRO A 63 -12.56 19.31 38.74
N SER A 64 -13.78 18.85 38.49
CA SER A 64 -14.05 17.46 38.12
C SER A 64 -13.91 17.30 36.61
N LEU A 65 -13.77 16.07 36.13
CA LEU A 65 -13.86 15.80 34.70
C LEU A 65 -15.23 16.29 34.14
N PRO A 66 -15.30 16.68 32.85
CA PRO A 66 -16.55 17.03 32.18
C PRO A 66 -17.57 15.89 32.29
N SER A 67 -18.87 16.15 32.33
CA SER A 67 -19.91 15.14 32.59
C SER A 67 -20.08 14.04 31.51
N ASN A 68 -19.27 14.06 30.46
CA ASN A 68 -19.28 13.14 29.32
C ASN A 68 -17.89 12.51 29.07
N TRP A 69 -17.03 12.48 30.08
CA TRP A 69 -15.66 11.97 29.94
C TRP A 69 -15.60 10.44 29.80
N GLU A 70 -16.65 9.71 30.18
CA GLU A 70 -16.62 8.28 30.44
C GLU A 70 -16.43 7.39 29.20
N ASN A 71 -16.64 7.91 27.99
CA ASN A 71 -16.50 7.15 26.75
C ASN A 71 -15.97 8.02 25.60
N ASN A 72 -15.14 7.43 24.75
CA ASN A 72 -14.72 8.00 23.47
C ASN A 72 -13.97 9.34 23.60
N LYS A 73 -13.20 9.54 24.69
CA LYS A 73 -12.38 10.75 24.89
C LYS A 73 -10.92 10.41 25.00
N LEU A 74 -10.08 11.24 24.39
CA LEU A 74 -8.63 11.24 24.61
C LEU A 74 -8.32 12.19 25.76
N ILE A 75 -7.94 11.64 26.91
CA ILE A 75 -7.59 12.40 28.11
C ILE A 75 -6.07 12.56 28.16
N VAL A 76 -5.59 13.79 28.24
CA VAL A 76 -4.16 14.13 28.34
C VAL A 76 -3.90 14.85 29.65
N THR A 77 -2.94 14.36 30.43
CA THR A 77 -2.54 15.01 31.68
C THR A 77 -1.56 16.15 31.44
N LYS A 78 -1.74 17.27 32.13
CA LYS A 78 -0.88 18.46 31.95
C LYS A 78 0.56 18.25 32.43
N SER A 79 0.76 17.50 33.51
CA SER A 79 2.09 17.41 34.14
C SER A 79 2.90 16.24 33.62
N SER A 80 2.29 15.06 33.50
CA SER A 80 2.99 13.87 32.97
C SER A 80 2.92 13.71 31.46
N ALA A 81 2.04 14.47 30.77
CA ALA A 81 1.71 14.26 29.35
C ALA A 81 1.24 12.82 29.03
N ALA A 82 0.81 12.08 30.07
CA ALA A 82 0.25 10.76 29.95
C ALA A 82 -1.09 10.84 29.22
N ARG A 83 -1.34 9.87 28.35
CA ARG A 83 -2.51 9.84 27.48
C ARG A 83 -3.34 8.61 27.79
N TYR A 84 -4.65 8.83 27.91
CA TYR A 84 -5.61 7.79 28.21
C TYR A 84 -6.78 7.88 27.24
N VAL A 85 -7.31 6.74 26.81
CA VAL A 85 -8.62 6.66 26.16
C VAL A 85 -9.64 6.22 27.19
N SER A 86 -10.77 6.91 27.26
CA SER A 86 -11.86 6.56 28.16
C SER A 86 -12.85 5.57 27.53
N VAL A 87 -13.10 4.47 28.23
CA VAL A 87 -14.06 3.43 27.81
C VAL A 87 -14.85 2.97 29.03
N LYS A 88 -16.18 3.11 28.98
CA LYS A 88 -17.11 2.68 30.04
C LYS A 88 -16.71 3.16 31.45
N GLY A 89 -16.24 4.40 31.56
CA GLY A 89 -15.82 5.03 32.81
C GLY A 89 -14.47 4.55 33.35
N ARG A 90 -13.66 3.91 32.51
CA ARG A 90 -12.29 3.46 32.82
C ARG A 90 -11.28 4.12 31.90
N LEU A 91 -10.04 4.22 32.35
CA LEU A 91 -8.94 4.82 31.60
C LEU A 91 -7.99 3.75 31.10
N HIS A 92 -7.74 3.74 29.80
CA HIS A 92 -6.73 2.88 29.18
C HIS A 92 -5.54 3.75 28.75
N PRO A 93 -4.33 3.55 29.31
CA PRO A 93 -3.15 4.24 28.81
C PRO A 93 -2.94 3.94 27.32
N VAL A 94 -2.58 4.93 26.52
CA VAL A 94 -2.34 4.72 25.08
C VAL A 94 -0.93 5.14 24.70
N ILE A 95 -0.25 4.29 23.94
CA ILE A 95 1.19 4.46 23.65
C ILE A 95 1.51 5.55 22.62
N ASN A 96 0.56 5.90 21.74
CA ASN A 96 0.68 7.00 20.78
C ASN A 96 -0.68 7.64 20.46
N ALA A 97 -0.68 8.90 20.00
CA ALA A 97 -1.92 9.60 19.68
C ALA A 97 -2.61 9.05 18.43
N THR A 98 -1.87 8.47 17.47
CA THR A 98 -2.44 7.78 16.30
C THR A 98 -3.36 6.61 16.72
N SER A 99 -2.94 5.78 17.67
CA SER A 99 -3.77 4.68 18.20
C SER A 99 -5.02 5.21 18.91
N ALA A 100 -4.90 6.31 19.66
CA ALA A 100 -6.06 6.93 20.31
C ALA A 100 -7.10 7.41 19.29
N ARG A 101 -6.64 8.04 18.20
CA ARG A 101 -7.48 8.46 17.08
C ARG A 101 -8.18 7.29 16.39
N LEU A 102 -7.45 6.21 16.13
CA LEU A 102 -8.02 5.00 15.51
C LEU A 102 -9.09 4.33 16.40
N MET A 103 -8.93 4.34 17.72
CA MET A 103 -9.91 3.73 18.63
C MET A 103 -11.22 4.52 18.73
N ILE A 104 -11.14 5.85 18.73
CA ILE A 104 -12.30 6.71 18.98
C ILE A 104 -13.04 7.01 17.67
N PRO A 105 -14.38 6.82 17.60
CA PRO A 105 -15.17 7.24 16.45
C PRO A 105 -14.90 8.68 16.03
N SER A 106 -14.78 8.91 14.73
CA SER A 106 -14.40 10.22 14.17
C SER A 106 -15.33 11.34 14.65
N SER A 107 -16.63 11.03 14.76
CA SER A 107 -17.69 11.93 15.24
C SER A 107 -17.64 12.27 16.73
N ASP A 108 -16.97 11.44 17.54
CA ASP A 108 -16.91 11.59 19.00
C ASP A 108 -15.54 12.12 19.50
N PHE A 109 -14.55 12.20 18.62
CA PHE A 109 -13.17 12.52 18.98
C PHE A 109 -13.04 13.90 19.61
N GLU A 110 -12.64 13.91 20.89
CA GLU A 110 -12.42 15.12 21.67
C GLU A 110 -11.26 14.91 22.63
N VAL A 111 -10.38 15.91 22.71
CA VAL A 111 -9.23 15.89 23.62
C VAL A 111 -9.57 16.67 24.88
N ILE A 112 -9.53 15.99 26.02
CA ILE A 112 -9.75 16.58 27.34
C ILE A 112 -8.40 16.69 28.05
N THR A 113 -7.98 17.92 28.33
CA THR A 113 -6.72 18.17 29.06
C THR A 113 -7.01 18.44 30.54
N VAL A 114 -6.45 17.61 31.44
CA VAL A 114 -6.69 17.68 32.89
C VAL A 114 -5.40 17.66 33.71
N ASP A 115 -5.48 18.11 34.95
CA ASP A 115 -4.40 17.93 35.92
C ASP A 115 -4.36 16.46 36.40
N ASP A 116 -3.17 15.93 36.67
CA ASP A 116 -2.96 14.51 37.03
C ASP A 116 -3.75 14.09 38.28
N ASP A 117 -3.99 15.01 39.22
CA ASP A 117 -4.76 14.74 40.43
C ASP A 117 -6.27 14.56 40.17
N GLN A 118 -6.78 15.06 39.05
CA GLN A 118 -8.16 14.89 38.63
C GLN A 118 -8.48 13.45 38.19
N LEU A 119 -7.46 12.65 37.87
CA LEU A 119 -7.62 11.24 37.51
C LEU A 119 -7.60 10.31 38.74
N SER A 120 -7.38 10.87 39.94
CA SER A 120 -7.28 10.10 41.17
C SER A 120 -8.60 9.37 41.48
N GLY A 121 -8.52 8.04 41.68
CA GLY A 121 -9.68 7.20 42.01
C GLY A 121 -10.43 6.62 40.81
N ILE A 122 -10.03 6.97 39.57
CA ILE A 122 -10.57 6.35 38.37
C ILE A 122 -9.80 5.05 38.08
N PRO A 123 -10.49 3.92 37.78
CA PRO A 123 -9.80 2.68 37.41
C PRO A 123 -8.98 2.85 36.13
N ILE A 124 -7.71 2.48 36.20
CA ILE A 124 -6.80 2.40 35.05
C ILE A 124 -6.63 0.93 34.68
N ASP A 125 -6.89 0.61 33.42
CA ASP A 125 -6.80 -0.74 32.86
C ASP A 125 -5.54 -0.92 32.00
N SER A 126 -5.48 -2.01 31.22
CA SER A 126 -4.35 -2.33 30.35
C SER A 126 -4.07 -1.22 29.34
N THR A 127 -2.78 -1.01 29.08
CA THR A 127 -2.31 -0.16 27.99
C THR A 127 -2.79 -0.70 26.65
N LEU A 128 -3.18 0.20 25.76
CA LEU A 128 -3.63 -0.10 24.40
C LEU A 128 -2.77 0.63 23.37
N GLY A 129 -2.82 0.15 22.14
CA GLY A 129 -2.27 0.83 20.97
C GLY A 129 -1.20 0.04 20.22
N ILE A 130 -0.85 0.56 19.05
CA ILE A 130 0.01 -0.09 18.06
C ILE A 130 1.48 0.30 18.29
N LEU A 131 2.30 -0.67 18.71
CA LEU A 131 3.72 -0.43 18.94
C LEU A 131 4.42 -0.17 17.60
N GLY A 132 5.18 0.92 17.50
CA GLY A 132 5.85 1.32 16.26
C GLY A 132 5.01 2.23 15.35
N ALA A 133 3.73 2.49 15.68
CA ALA A 133 2.95 3.52 15.00
C ALA A 133 3.49 4.92 15.37
N PRO A 134 3.39 5.90 14.45
CA PRO A 134 3.93 7.23 14.69
C PRO A 134 3.09 7.94 15.76
N ASP A 135 3.71 8.85 16.51
CA ASP A 135 2.98 9.55 17.56
C ASP A 135 1.87 10.44 17.00
N SER A 136 2.18 11.11 15.89
CA SER A 136 1.24 11.90 15.09
C SER A 136 1.51 11.69 13.62
N LEU A 137 0.45 11.56 12.83
CA LEU A 137 0.52 11.68 11.38
C LEU A 137 0.39 13.17 10.96
N PRO A 138 0.93 13.54 9.79
CA PRO A 138 0.78 14.89 9.22
C PRO A 138 -0.69 15.30 9.14
N ALA A 139 -1.01 16.57 9.38
CA ALA A 139 -2.37 17.06 9.13
C ALA A 139 -2.66 17.10 7.62
N SER A 140 -3.93 17.00 7.20
CA SER A 140 -4.34 17.06 5.78
C SER A 140 -3.72 18.26 5.03
N HIS A 141 -3.65 19.44 5.66
CA HIS A 141 -3.05 20.65 5.05
C HIS A 141 -1.52 20.62 4.94
N ASP A 142 -0.85 19.67 5.59
CA ASP A 142 0.59 19.46 5.54
C ASP A 142 0.97 18.30 4.60
N LEU A 143 -0.01 17.66 3.93
CA LEU A 143 0.23 16.61 2.96
C LEU A 143 0.82 17.20 1.67
N VAL A 144 1.85 16.55 1.17
CA VAL A 144 2.45 16.86 -0.12
C VAL A 144 1.51 16.42 -1.24
N THR A 145 1.25 17.35 -2.16
CA THR A 145 0.35 17.12 -3.31
C THR A 145 0.99 17.39 -4.66
N GLY A 146 2.28 17.77 -4.70
CA GLY A 146 2.98 18.19 -5.91
C GLY A 146 3.63 17.04 -6.66
N THR A 147 4.83 16.65 -6.23
CA THR A 147 5.70 15.68 -6.91
C THR A 147 6.40 14.78 -5.90
N MET A 148 6.47 13.48 -6.23
CA MET A 148 7.29 12.50 -5.54
C MET A 148 8.49 12.13 -6.41
N THR A 149 9.70 12.33 -5.91
CA THR A 149 10.95 12.07 -6.64
C THR A 149 11.78 11.04 -5.90
N SER A 150 12.36 10.07 -6.61
CA SER A 150 13.30 9.09 -6.08
C SER A 150 14.59 9.10 -6.89
N CYS A 151 15.71 9.44 -6.23
CA CYS A 151 17.02 9.53 -6.85
C CYS A 151 17.86 8.29 -6.55
N ALA A 152 18.46 7.70 -7.59
CA ALA A 152 19.30 6.52 -7.48
C ALA A 152 20.55 6.78 -6.64
N GLN A 153 20.88 5.81 -5.78
CA GLN A 153 22.19 5.68 -5.14
C GLN A 153 22.70 4.25 -5.36
N ILE A 154 23.99 4.00 -5.09
CA ILE A 154 24.62 2.69 -5.35
C ILE A 154 23.86 1.53 -4.66
N ASN A 155 23.45 1.71 -3.39
CA ASN A 155 22.77 0.69 -2.58
C ASN A 155 21.44 1.20 -2.01
N GLY A 156 20.73 2.08 -2.73
CA GLY A 156 19.57 2.72 -2.15
C GLY A 156 18.99 3.86 -2.96
N VAL A 157 18.13 4.63 -2.31
CA VAL A 157 17.40 5.74 -2.90
C VAL A 157 17.31 6.92 -1.95
N ASN A 158 17.36 8.12 -2.51
CA ASN A 158 16.98 9.35 -1.82
C ASN A 158 15.65 9.85 -2.38
N ASN A 159 14.62 9.83 -1.55
CA ASN A 159 13.29 10.30 -1.89
C ASN A 159 13.10 11.76 -1.48
N ILE A 160 12.46 12.54 -2.35
CA ILE A 160 12.10 13.93 -2.12
C ILE A 160 10.62 14.09 -2.46
N LEU A 161 9.82 14.47 -1.48
CA LEU A 161 8.40 14.79 -1.67
C LEU A 161 8.23 16.29 -1.54
N THR A 162 7.69 16.92 -2.57
CA THR A 162 7.51 18.38 -2.63
C THR A 162 6.12 18.77 -3.10
N SER A 163 5.55 19.84 -2.55
CA SER A 163 4.30 20.43 -3.05
C SER A 163 4.51 21.23 -4.35
N GLU A 164 5.75 21.33 -4.83
CA GLU A 164 6.08 21.94 -6.12
C GLU A 164 5.80 20.97 -7.30
N GLN A 165 5.55 21.55 -8.47
CA GLN A 165 5.34 20.80 -9.70
C GLN A 165 6.64 20.18 -10.23
N LEU A 166 6.47 19.13 -11.04
CA LEU A 166 7.56 18.40 -11.67
C LEU A 166 8.55 19.35 -12.38
N PRO A 167 9.86 19.24 -12.12
CA PRO A 167 10.86 19.97 -12.88
C PRO A 167 10.75 19.62 -14.37
N LYS A 168 10.65 20.62 -15.25
CA LYS A 168 10.68 20.38 -16.71
C LYS A 168 12.06 19.87 -17.09
N THR A 169 12.15 18.59 -17.42
CA THR A 169 13.35 17.99 -18.03
C THR A 169 13.14 17.85 -19.53
N ALA A 170 14.22 17.91 -20.30
CA ALA A 170 14.15 17.65 -21.73
C ALA A 170 13.95 16.14 -21.97
N SER A 171 12.93 15.80 -22.76
CA SER A 171 12.51 14.42 -23.03
C SER A 171 13.56 13.58 -23.77
N ASP A 172 14.60 14.21 -24.31
CA ASP A 172 15.70 13.56 -25.03
C ASP A 172 16.88 13.18 -24.11
N THR A 173 16.78 13.44 -22.80
CA THR A 173 17.87 13.11 -21.86
C THR A 173 17.92 11.62 -21.52
N ALA A 174 19.13 11.07 -21.41
CA ALA A 174 19.30 9.65 -21.14
C ALA A 174 20.52 9.30 -20.28
N ILE A 175 20.42 8.17 -19.57
CA ILE A 175 21.50 7.55 -18.79
C ILE A 175 21.44 6.03 -18.92
N VAL A 176 22.56 5.34 -18.79
CA VAL A 176 22.60 3.88 -18.63
C VAL A 176 22.60 3.52 -17.15
N ALA A 177 21.61 2.77 -16.70
CA ALA A 177 21.55 2.21 -15.35
C ALA A 177 22.05 0.77 -15.36
N HIS A 178 23.05 0.48 -14.52
CA HIS A 178 23.52 -0.88 -14.27
C HIS A 178 22.85 -1.45 -13.01
N VAL A 179 22.14 -2.56 -13.18
CA VAL A 179 21.33 -3.19 -12.13
C VAL A 179 21.53 -4.70 -12.22
N ASP A 180 21.97 -5.33 -11.13
CA ASP A 180 22.16 -6.78 -11.00
C ASP A 180 22.90 -7.47 -12.17
N GLY A 181 23.91 -6.79 -12.74
CA GLY A 181 24.74 -7.34 -13.83
C GLY A 181 24.24 -6.98 -15.24
N GLU A 182 23.07 -6.37 -15.37
CA GLU A 182 22.45 -5.97 -16.64
C GLU A 182 22.54 -4.45 -16.84
N ASP A 183 22.44 -3.99 -18.10
CA ASP A 183 22.45 -2.57 -18.45
C ASP A 183 21.10 -2.17 -19.05
N TYR A 184 20.56 -1.04 -18.61
CA TYR A 184 19.30 -0.49 -19.09
C TYR A 184 19.49 0.97 -19.51
N LEU A 185 18.95 1.34 -20.66
CA LEU A 185 18.84 2.75 -21.04
C LEU A 185 17.59 3.35 -20.38
N ILE A 186 17.74 4.46 -19.66
CA ILE A 186 16.63 5.20 -19.04
C ILE A 186 16.50 6.54 -19.77
N THR A 187 15.30 6.84 -20.26
CA THR A 187 14.97 8.12 -20.90
C THR A 187 13.47 8.36 -20.87
N ASP A 188 13.06 9.63 -20.71
CA ASP A 188 11.66 10.01 -20.53
C ASP A 188 10.99 9.17 -19.41
N SER A 189 9.95 8.42 -19.71
CA SER A 189 9.24 7.56 -18.77
C SER A 189 9.63 6.09 -18.83
N LYS A 190 10.62 5.76 -19.67
CA LYS A 190 10.88 4.40 -20.11
C LYS A 190 12.25 3.88 -19.71
N ARG A 191 12.30 2.57 -19.51
CA ARG A 191 13.52 1.78 -19.44
C ARG A 191 13.56 0.80 -20.60
N TYR A 192 14.74 0.62 -21.18
CA TYR A 192 14.98 -0.31 -22.28
C TYR A 192 16.12 -1.23 -21.88
N HIS A 193 15.90 -2.54 -21.91
CA HIS A 193 17.00 -3.51 -21.71
C HIS A 193 18.01 -3.37 -22.86
N LEU A 194 19.30 -3.34 -22.53
CA LEU A 194 20.38 -3.31 -23.51
C LEU A 194 21.01 -4.70 -23.64
N PRO A 195 21.58 -5.05 -24.82
CA PRO A 195 22.22 -6.33 -25.02
C PRO A 195 23.29 -6.64 -23.97
N LYS A 196 23.37 -7.91 -23.54
CA LYS A 196 24.47 -8.39 -22.68
C LYS A 196 25.81 -8.40 -23.41
N ASP A 197 25.78 -8.61 -24.73
CA ASP A 197 26.97 -8.54 -25.57
C ASP A 197 27.47 -7.09 -25.66
N ALA A 198 28.73 -6.87 -25.26
CA ALA A 198 29.30 -5.54 -25.17
C ALA A 198 29.39 -4.85 -26.54
N GLU A 199 29.68 -5.57 -27.62
CA GLU A 199 29.82 -4.97 -28.95
C GLU A 199 28.47 -4.48 -29.47
N LEU A 200 27.41 -5.29 -29.30
CA LEU A 200 26.04 -4.93 -29.65
C LEU A 200 25.53 -3.77 -28.80
N ARG A 201 25.68 -3.84 -27.47
CA ARG A 201 25.30 -2.76 -26.55
C ARG A 201 25.95 -1.45 -26.96
N ASP A 202 27.26 -1.47 -27.16
CA ASP A 202 28.03 -0.28 -27.50
C ASP A 202 27.66 0.25 -28.90
N GLY A 203 27.25 -0.64 -29.82
CA GLY A 203 26.66 -0.30 -31.11
C GLY A 203 25.37 0.50 -30.97
N PHE A 204 24.42 0.03 -30.17
CA PHE A 204 23.17 0.73 -29.88
C PHE A 204 23.43 2.08 -29.21
N LEU A 205 24.27 2.13 -28.17
CA LEU A 205 24.60 3.37 -27.47
C LEU A 205 25.20 4.43 -28.43
N ARG A 206 26.09 4.03 -29.35
CA ARG A 206 26.63 4.93 -30.39
C ARG A 206 25.55 5.43 -31.35
N ALA A 207 24.64 4.57 -31.79
CA ALA A 207 23.53 4.96 -32.67
C ALA A 207 22.57 5.96 -31.97
N LEU A 208 22.30 5.72 -30.69
CA LEU A 208 21.48 6.56 -29.81
C LEU A 208 22.15 7.90 -29.46
N GLY A 209 23.48 7.99 -29.56
CA GLY A 209 24.25 9.18 -29.18
C GLY A 209 24.64 9.23 -27.70
N VAL A 210 24.54 8.12 -26.98
CA VAL A 210 24.86 8.01 -25.55
C VAL A 210 26.29 7.45 -25.40
N PRO A 211 27.21 8.15 -24.72
CA PRO A 211 28.55 7.64 -24.47
C PRO A 211 28.51 6.55 -23.39
N GLN A 212 29.42 5.58 -23.49
CA GLN A 212 29.52 4.47 -22.52
C GLN A 212 29.82 4.92 -21.08
N THR A 213 30.39 6.12 -20.92
CA THR A 213 30.69 6.72 -19.61
C THR A 213 29.44 7.27 -18.92
N ALA A 214 28.35 7.50 -19.65
CA ALA A 214 27.07 7.93 -19.09
C ALA A 214 26.34 6.76 -18.43
N ARG A 215 26.94 6.21 -17.37
CA ARG A 215 26.48 5.01 -16.67
C ARG A 215 26.48 5.21 -15.16
N ILE A 216 25.43 4.73 -14.49
CA ILE A 216 25.29 4.72 -13.03
C ILE A 216 25.02 3.30 -12.53
N SER A 217 25.28 3.05 -11.24
CA SER A 217 24.69 1.89 -10.54
C SER A 217 23.41 2.33 -9.86
N ALA A 218 22.37 1.50 -9.94
CA ALA A 218 21.08 1.77 -9.31
C ALA A 218 20.47 0.48 -8.73
N PRO A 219 19.62 0.59 -7.70
CA PRO A 219 18.91 -0.57 -7.16
C PRO A 219 17.72 -0.96 -8.04
N ILE A 220 17.29 -2.22 -7.96
CA ILE A 220 16.14 -2.72 -8.72
C ILE A 220 14.84 -1.97 -8.43
N GLN A 221 14.65 -1.51 -7.19
CA GLN A 221 13.51 -0.70 -6.76
C GLN A 221 13.41 0.60 -7.56
N TRP A 222 14.55 1.23 -7.87
CA TRP A 222 14.58 2.47 -8.67
C TRP A 222 14.33 2.20 -10.15
N LEU A 223 14.88 1.11 -10.69
CA LEU A 223 14.66 0.70 -12.07
C LEU A 223 13.18 0.39 -12.36
N ASN A 224 12.50 -0.26 -11.42
CA ASN A 224 11.08 -0.62 -11.52
C ASN A 224 10.12 0.58 -11.39
N LEU A 225 10.62 1.81 -11.19
CA LEU A 225 9.79 3.01 -11.26
C LEU A 225 9.45 3.44 -12.70
N PHE A 226 10.24 3.02 -13.68
CA PHE A 226 10.07 3.36 -15.09
C PHE A 226 9.32 2.25 -15.83
N THR A 227 8.50 2.66 -16.80
CA THR A 227 7.75 1.73 -17.65
C THR A 227 8.71 0.96 -18.55
N GLU A 228 8.55 -0.36 -18.61
CA GLU A 228 9.33 -1.20 -19.51
C GLU A 228 8.95 -0.96 -20.97
N ALA A 229 9.97 -0.86 -21.83
CA ALA A 229 9.82 -0.73 -23.27
C ALA A 229 10.61 -1.83 -23.98
N SER A 230 10.31 -2.02 -25.26
CA SER A 230 10.91 -3.05 -26.12
C SER A 230 12.42 -3.03 -26.02
N ALA A 231 13.01 -4.19 -25.67
CA ALA A 231 14.45 -4.34 -25.52
C ALA A 231 15.20 -3.92 -26.79
N PHE A 232 16.41 -3.39 -26.64
CA PHE A 232 17.28 -3.12 -27.78
C PHE A 232 17.93 -4.42 -28.23
N GLU A 233 17.51 -4.91 -29.39
CA GLU A 233 18.08 -6.10 -30.00
C GLU A 233 18.26 -5.93 -31.51
N PRO A 234 19.22 -6.64 -32.14
CA PRO A 234 19.40 -6.58 -33.58
C PRO A 234 18.12 -6.97 -34.32
N LEU A 235 17.57 -6.04 -35.09
CA LEU A 235 16.33 -6.26 -35.82
C LEU A 235 16.55 -7.31 -36.93
N THR A 236 15.89 -8.45 -36.77
CA THR A 236 15.82 -9.51 -37.77
C THR A 236 14.47 -9.48 -38.48
N MET A 237 14.45 -9.79 -39.78
CA MET A 237 13.22 -9.92 -40.55
C MET A 237 13.10 -11.36 -41.02
N SER A 238 12.25 -12.14 -40.34
CA SER A 238 11.89 -13.48 -40.78
C SER A 238 10.79 -13.42 -41.84
N TYR A 239 10.83 -14.33 -42.81
CA TYR A 239 9.80 -14.50 -43.82
C TYR A 239 9.76 -15.97 -44.26
N ASP A 240 8.57 -16.57 -44.22
CA ASP A 240 8.40 -17.98 -44.61
C ASP A 240 8.47 -18.16 -46.14
N HIS A 241 8.01 -17.14 -46.87
CA HIS A 241 8.03 -17.08 -48.33
C HIS A 241 8.46 -15.70 -48.81
N LEU A 242 9.22 -15.66 -49.92
CA LEU A 242 9.57 -14.39 -50.55
C LEU A 242 8.32 -13.73 -51.14
N PRO A 243 8.06 -12.44 -50.88
CA PRO A 243 6.96 -11.72 -51.49
C PRO A 243 7.07 -11.75 -53.02
N ALA A 244 5.96 -12.06 -53.69
CA ALA A 244 5.94 -12.34 -55.13
C ALA A 244 6.33 -11.16 -56.04
N ASN A 245 6.38 -9.94 -55.49
CA ASN A 245 6.54 -8.69 -56.26
C ASN A 245 7.87 -7.94 -55.98
N LEU A 246 8.87 -8.61 -55.39
CA LEU A 246 10.17 -7.98 -55.16
C LEU A 246 11.05 -7.98 -56.42
N PRO A 247 11.81 -6.90 -56.67
CA PRO A 247 12.83 -6.88 -57.73
C PRO A 247 13.90 -7.97 -57.54
N ASP A 248 14.50 -8.41 -58.64
CA ASP A 248 15.56 -9.43 -58.62
C ASP A 248 16.72 -9.03 -57.69
N GLY A 249 17.08 -9.94 -56.78
CA GLY A 249 18.16 -9.73 -55.81
C GLY A 249 17.75 -8.95 -54.55
N VAL A 250 16.50 -8.46 -54.47
CA VAL A 250 15.95 -7.78 -53.28
C VAL A 250 15.21 -8.79 -52.40
N LYS A 251 15.47 -8.74 -51.09
CA LYS A 251 14.79 -9.56 -50.08
C LYS A 251 14.31 -8.69 -48.92
N PRO A 252 13.35 -9.15 -48.10
CA PRO A 252 13.05 -8.49 -46.83
C PRO A 252 14.32 -8.25 -46.00
N GLY A 253 14.40 -7.08 -45.39
CA GLY A 253 15.54 -6.56 -44.66
C GLY A 253 16.62 -5.88 -45.52
N THR A 254 16.52 -5.95 -46.86
CA THR A 254 17.45 -5.26 -47.77
C THR A 254 17.22 -3.76 -47.73
N ILE A 255 18.31 -2.99 -47.69
CA ILE A 255 18.26 -1.53 -47.79
C ILE A 255 18.33 -1.15 -49.26
N VAL A 256 17.38 -0.34 -49.74
CA VAL A 256 17.26 0.07 -51.14
C VAL A 256 17.25 1.59 -51.27
N THR A 257 17.79 2.09 -52.38
CA THR A 257 17.72 3.50 -52.77
C THR A 257 17.22 3.60 -54.21
N GLN A 258 16.60 4.72 -54.56
CA GLN A 258 16.22 4.98 -55.94
C GLN A 258 17.41 5.51 -56.75
N GLN A 259 17.68 4.91 -57.91
CA GLN A 259 18.67 5.42 -58.86
C GLN A 259 18.27 6.82 -59.33
N SER A 260 19.23 7.75 -59.37
CA SER A 260 19.02 9.17 -59.68
C SER A 260 18.28 9.99 -58.63
N ASP A 261 18.06 9.46 -57.42
CA ASP A 261 17.68 10.28 -56.27
C ASP A 261 18.90 11.04 -55.73
N ASN A 262 18.88 12.37 -55.86
CA ASN A 262 19.95 13.24 -55.36
C ASN A 262 20.05 13.24 -53.83
N THR A 263 18.97 12.85 -53.13
CA THR A 263 18.93 12.79 -51.66
C THR A 263 19.44 11.46 -51.12
N GLN A 264 19.57 10.42 -51.97
CA GLN A 264 19.97 9.07 -51.57
C GLN A 264 19.14 8.54 -50.39
N THR A 265 17.83 8.79 -50.41
CA THR A 265 16.94 8.38 -49.33
C THR A 265 16.94 6.85 -49.23
N LYS A 266 17.16 6.35 -48.02
CA LYS A 266 17.27 4.91 -47.73
C LYS A 266 15.90 4.37 -47.33
N TYR A 267 15.58 3.19 -47.83
CA TYR A 267 14.37 2.46 -47.47
C TYR A 267 14.76 1.04 -47.11
N VAL A 268 14.08 0.45 -46.12
CA VAL A 268 14.17 -0.99 -45.87
C VAL A 268 12.96 -1.70 -46.45
N VAL A 269 13.20 -2.86 -47.06
CA VAL A 269 12.13 -3.72 -47.56
C VAL A 269 11.58 -4.56 -46.41
N THR A 270 10.28 -4.51 -46.17
CA THR A 270 9.59 -5.24 -45.10
C THR A 270 9.36 -6.71 -45.48
N SER A 271 8.94 -7.52 -44.51
CA SER A 271 8.52 -8.92 -44.73
C SER A 271 7.33 -9.05 -45.70
N GLU A 272 6.50 -8.02 -45.82
CA GLU A 272 5.36 -7.96 -46.73
C GLU A 272 5.74 -7.55 -48.16
N GLY A 273 7.00 -7.19 -48.40
CA GLY A 273 7.49 -6.67 -49.67
C GLY A 273 7.11 -5.21 -49.93
N THR A 274 6.77 -4.47 -48.88
CA THR A 274 6.63 -3.00 -48.91
C THR A 274 7.97 -2.34 -48.54
N ILE A 275 8.09 -1.03 -48.71
CA ILE A 275 9.26 -0.24 -48.31
C ILE A 275 8.92 0.75 -47.20
N SER A 276 9.74 0.79 -46.16
CA SER A 276 9.64 1.79 -45.10
C SER A 276 10.87 2.71 -45.14
N GLN A 277 10.63 4.02 -45.10
CA GLN A 277 11.70 5.01 -45.18
C GLN A 277 12.54 5.00 -43.90
N LEU A 278 13.85 5.07 -44.04
CA LEU A 278 14.80 5.20 -42.94
C LEU A 278 15.50 6.56 -43.04
N ASP A 279 15.29 7.43 -42.04
CA ASP A 279 16.19 8.56 -41.85
C ASP A 279 17.57 8.06 -41.34
N ASP A 280 18.55 8.97 -41.24
CA ASP A 280 19.90 8.58 -40.84
C ASP A 280 19.96 8.00 -39.42
N PHE A 281 19.10 8.44 -38.51
CA PHE A 281 19.07 7.94 -37.14
C PHE A 281 18.49 6.52 -37.11
N ALA A 282 17.34 6.32 -37.74
CA ALA A 282 16.69 5.01 -37.84
C ALA A 282 17.56 4.00 -38.61
N PHE A 283 18.26 4.45 -39.66
CA PHE A 283 19.24 3.63 -40.37
C PHE A 283 20.39 3.17 -39.47
N ASN A 284 20.92 4.05 -38.61
CA ASN A 284 21.99 3.69 -37.70
C ASN A 284 21.54 2.64 -36.68
N LEU A 285 20.33 2.79 -36.12
CA LEU A 285 19.75 1.79 -35.22
C LEU A 285 19.52 0.45 -35.93
N TYR A 286 18.92 0.48 -37.12
CA TYR A 286 18.66 -0.71 -37.91
C TYR A 286 19.95 -1.46 -38.30
N SER A 287 21.06 -0.74 -38.48
CA SER A 287 22.34 -1.30 -38.88
C SER A 287 23.09 -2.02 -37.75
N VAL A 288 22.70 -1.83 -36.48
CA VAL A 288 23.37 -2.49 -35.35
C VAL A 288 23.18 -4.01 -35.43
N GLY A 289 24.28 -4.75 -35.27
CA GLY A 289 24.30 -6.22 -35.37
C GLY A 289 24.22 -6.76 -36.82
N LYS A 290 24.22 -5.90 -37.84
CA LYS A 290 24.26 -6.30 -39.25
C LYS A 290 25.67 -6.18 -39.84
N THR A 291 25.99 -7.05 -40.78
CA THR A 291 27.27 -7.00 -41.53
C THR A 291 27.27 -5.90 -42.59
N ASP A 292 28.45 -5.47 -43.04
CA ASP A 292 28.59 -4.48 -44.12
C ASP A 292 27.80 -4.86 -45.38
N LEU A 293 27.77 -6.14 -45.74
CA LEU A 293 27.02 -6.63 -46.90
C LEU A 293 25.50 -6.47 -46.75
N GLN A 294 24.99 -6.41 -45.52
CA GLN A 294 23.58 -6.23 -45.22
C GLN A 294 23.18 -4.74 -45.10
N THR A 295 24.16 -3.84 -44.92
CA THR A 295 23.91 -2.41 -44.73
C THR A 295 24.22 -1.57 -45.97
N ILE A 296 24.94 -2.12 -46.97
CA ILE A 296 25.17 -1.47 -48.27
C ILE A 296 23.83 -1.33 -49.02
N PRO A 297 23.38 -0.11 -49.34
CA PRO A 297 22.13 0.08 -50.06
C PRO A 297 22.22 -0.43 -51.51
N THR A 298 21.19 -1.18 -51.93
CA THR A 298 21.01 -1.63 -53.31
C THR A 298 20.29 -0.54 -54.10
N SER A 299 20.94 0.01 -55.13
CA SER A 299 20.34 1.03 -55.98
C SER A 299 19.40 0.40 -57.02
N LEU A 300 18.12 0.76 -56.99
CA LEU A 300 17.10 0.26 -57.89
C LEU A 300 16.77 1.28 -58.98
N GLY A 301 16.62 0.82 -60.23
CA GLY A 301 16.11 1.66 -61.31
C GLY A 301 14.69 2.18 -61.03
N THR A 302 14.33 3.34 -61.58
CA THR A 302 13.06 4.04 -61.30
C THR A 302 11.82 3.16 -61.40
N THR A 303 11.70 2.32 -62.44
CA THR A 303 10.54 1.44 -62.63
C THR A 303 10.46 0.35 -61.55
N ALA A 304 11.59 -0.24 -61.18
CA ALA A 304 11.65 -1.26 -60.13
C ALA A 304 11.31 -0.66 -58.76
N PHE A 305 11.79 0.55 -58.49
CA PHE A 305 11.49 1.27 -57.25
C PHE A 305 10.00 1.66 -57.15
N GLN A 306 9.40 2.18 -58.24
CA GLN A 306 7.97 2.55 -58.27
C GLN A 306 7.01 1.35 -58.13
N GLY A 307 7.49 0.13 -58.37
CA GLY A 307 6.72 -1.09 -58.16
C GLY A 307 6.55 -1.47 -56.69
N LEU A 308 7.37 -0.91 -55.79
CA LEU A 308 7.31 -1.16 -54.36
C LEU A 308 6.27 -0.22 -53.71
N ARG A 309 5.43 -0.77 -52.83
CA ARG A 309 4.45 0.00 -52.06
C ARG A 309 5.08 0.50 -50.76
N ASN A 310 4.65 1.67 -50.28
CA ASN A 310 5.07 2.16 -48.97
C ASN A 310 4.43 1.33 -47.86
N ALA A 311 5.22 0.99 -46.85
CA ALA A 311 4.74 0.43 -45.60
C ALA A 311 3.99 1.48 -44.79
N GLU A 312 2.98 1.06 -44.04
CA GLU A 312 2.28 1.94 -43.08
C GLU A 312 3.04 2.05 -41.75
N ALA A 313 3.83 1.04 -41.40
CA ALA A 313 4.58 0.95 -40.15
C ALA A 313 6.09 1.17 -40.31
N SER A 314 6.71 1.66 -39.23
CA SER A 314 8.15 1.71 -39.06
C SER A 314 8.73 0.30 -38.92
N PRO A 315 9.95 0.03 -39.41
CA PRO A 315 10.65 -1.22 -39.16
C PRO A 315 11.27 -1.28 -37.74
N LEU A 316 11.39 -0.13 -37.07
CA LEU A 316 11.79 -0.04 -35.67
C LEU A 316 10.56 -0.15 -34.77
N PRO A 317 10.66 -0.75 -33.57
CA PRO A 317 9.61 -0.70 -32.56
C PRO A 317 9.10 0.72 -32.31
N ASP A 318 7.80 0.88 -32.13
CA ASP A 318 7.14 2.20 -32.05
C ASP A 318 7.52 2.98 -30.79
N ASP A 319 7.94 2.26 -29.75
CA ASP A 319 8.35 2.78 -28.45
C ASP A 319 9.83 3.16 -28.39
N TRP A 320 10.67 2.76 -29.36
CA TRP A 320 12.07 3.17 -29.42
C TRP A 320 12.19 4.68 -29.65
N PRO A 321 13.30 5.32 -29.18
CA PRO A 321 13.59 6.71 -29.46
C PRO A 321 13.54 6.98 -30.97
N LYS A 322 13.05 8.16 -31.36
CA LYS A 322 12.92 8.60 -32.77
C LYS A 322 13.98 9.60 -33.20
N HIS A 323 14.85 9.99 -32.27
CA HIS A 323 15.95 10.92 -32.48
C HIS A 323 17.09 10.60 -31.51
N LYS A 324 18.26 11.17 -31.78
CA LYS A 324 19.42 11.03 -30.88
C LYS A 324 19.12 11.61 -29.50
N LEU A 325 19.63 10.93 -28.49
CA LEU A 325 19.49 11.30 -27.10
C LEU A 325 20.68 12.14 -26.64
N THR A 326 20.44 12.94 -25.60
CA THR A 326 21.43 13.76 -24.93
C THR A 326 21.82 13.10 -23.62
N ALA A 327 23.08 12.66 -23.50
CA ALA A 327 23.56 12.05 -22.27
C ALA A 327 23.69 13.06 -21.13
N VAL A 328 23.36 12.64 -19.92
CA VAL A 328 23.44 13.47 -18.71
C VAL A 328 24.89 13.59 -18.19
N ASN A 329 25.22 14.72 -17.56
CA ASN A 329 26.50 14.94 -16.89
C ASN A 329 26.65 14.12 -15.60
N GLU A 330 27.85 13.58 -15.33
CA GLU A 330 28.14 12.76 -14.14
C GLU A 330 27.95 13.47 -12.78
N ASN A 331 27.91 14.80 -12.76
CA ASN A 331 27.78 15.58 -11.52
C ASN A 331 26.33 15.78 -11.05
N GLN A 332 25.33 15.20 -11.71
CA GLN A 332 23.92 15.33 -11.35
C GLN A 332 23.40 14.04 -10.71
N GLN A 333 22.36 14.17 -9.88
CA GLN A 333 21.61 13.03 -9.39
C GLN A 333 20.61 12.57 -10.45
N MET A 334 20.51 11.26 -10.65
CA MET A 334 19.60 10.63 -11.60
C MET A 334 18.34 10.20 -10.85
N CYS A 335 17.19 10.73 -11.24
CA CYS A 335 15.97 10.56 -10.47
C CYS A 335 14.78 10.17 -11.36
N ALA A 336 13.88 9.39 -10.78
CA ALA A 336 12.52 9.20 -11.26
C ALA A 336 11.64 10.22 -10.53
N ALA A 337 10.69 10.85 -11.21
CA ALA A 337 9.77 11.78 -10.58
C ALA A 337 8.33 11.58 -11.07
N LEU A 338 7.41 11.47 -10.13
CA LEU A 338 5.98 11.22 -10.34
C LEU A 338 5.18 12.47 -9.91
N PRO A 339 4.43 13.10 -10.83
CA PRO A 339 3.49 14.16 -10.44
C PRO A 339 2.30 13.56 -9.68
N LEU A 340 1.98 14.10 -8.52
CA LEU A 340 0.86 13.65 -7.68
C LEU A 340 -0.43 14.44 -7.93
N ASN A 341 -0.39 15.55 -8.67
CA ASN A 341 -1.53 16.46 -8.84
C ASN A 341 -2.28 16.29 -10.18
N THR A 342 -1.96 15.28 -10.97
CA THR A 342 -2.53 15.14 -12.32
C THR A 342 -3.79 14.29 -12.27
N THR A 343 -4.85 14.79 -12.92
CA THR A 343 -6.05 14.02 -13.28
C THR A 343 -5.79 13.10 -14.48
N ASP A 344 -4.55 13.00 -14.96
CA ASP A 344 -4.19 12.10 -16.05
C ASP A 344 -4.32 10.66 -15.56
N GLU A 345 -5.08 9.88 -16.32
CA GLU A 345 -5.42 8.48 -16.04
C GLU A 345 -4.23 7.53 -16.08
N HIS A 346 -3.00 7.97 -16.42
CA HIS A 346 -1.83 7.09 -16.46
C HIS A 346 -0.60 7.83 -15.91
N GLN A 347 -0.33 7.69 -14.62
CA GLN A 347 0.80 8.37 -13.98
C GLN A 347 2.09 7.57 -14.16
N HIS A 348 2.91 7.97 -15.12
CA HIS A 348 4.24 7.39 -15.31
C HIS A 348 5.32 8.24 -14.64
N ALA A 349 6.34 7.57 -14.10
CA ALA A 349 7.55 8.24 -13.67
C ALA A 349 8.20 8.96 -14.86
N GLN A 350 8.82 10.10 -14.60
CA GLN A 350 9.59 10.88 -15.55
C GLN A 350 11.05 10.89 -15.11
N PHE A 351 11.96 10.66 -16.05
CA PHE A 351 13.39 10.76 -15.82
C PHE A 351 13.77 12.23 -15.68
N VAL A 352 14.34 12.58 -14.54
CA VAL A 352 14.78 13.94 -14.22
C VAL A 352 16.17 13.93 -13.60
N THR A 353 16.88 15.04 -13.78
CA THR A 353 18.22 15.22 -13.21
C THR A 353 18.19 16.33 -12.17
N MET A 354 18.77 16.10 -11.00
CA MET A 354 18.81 17.10 -9.92
C MET A 354 20.24 17.52 -9.60
N ALA A 355 20.39 18.74 -9.10
CA ALA A 355 21.67 19.17 -8.56
C ALA A 355 22.04 18.30 -7.34
N PRO A 356 23.31 17.91 -7.19
CA PRO A 356 23.73 17.11 -6.05
C PRO A 356 23.52 17.92 -4.76
N ASP A 357 22.93 17.27 -3.77
CA ASP A 357 22.66 17.86 -2.47
C ASP A 357 23.95 18.39 -1.80
N ALA A 358 23.91 19.60 -1.24
CA ALA A 358 24.99 20.15 -0.41
C ALA A 358 24.97 19.61 1.04
N SER A 359 24.58 18.35 1.24
CA SER A 359 24.56 17.70 2.57
C SER A 359 25.90 17.02 2.87
N PRO A 360 26.35 17.03 4.13
CA PRO A 360 27.73 16.72 4.46
C PRO A 360 28.05 15.28 4.08
N SER A 361 29.23 15.11 3.50
CA SER A 361 29.97 13.85 3.47
C SER A 361 30.20 13.38 4.90
N GLY A 362 29.17 12.79 5.49
CA GLY A 362 29.30 11.92 6.64
C GLY A 362 30.16 10.74 6.19
N THR A 363 31.44 10.83 6.53
CA THR A 363 32.34 9.68 6.57
C THR A 363 31.81 8.77 7.69
N SER A 364 30.76 8.01 7.43
CA SER A 364 30.46 6.85 8.26
C SER A 364 31.55 5.82 7.95
N THR A 365 32.63 5.88 8.70
CA THR A 365 33.63 4.82 8.79
C THR A 365 33.12 3.59 9.53
N ASP A 366 31.84 3.56 9.91
CA ASP A 366 31.20 2.34 10.38
C ASP A 366 30.81 1.50 9.16
N ALA A 367 31.50 0.37 9.04
CA ALA A 367 31.17 -0.71 8.13
C ALA A 367 29.77 -1.27 8.48
N GLN A 368 28.72 -0.59 8.03
CA GLN A 368 27.45 -1.24 7.75
C GLN A 368 27.72 -2.32 6.69
N PRO A 369 27.22 -3.55 6.86
CA PRO A 369 27.40 -4.57 5.85
C PRO A 369 26.85 -4.05 4.53
N ALA A 370 27.65 -4.19 3.46
CA ALA A 370 27.40 -3.67 2.12
C ALA A 370 26.16 -4.29 1.41
N SER A 371 25.22 -4.89 2.15
CA SER A 371 24.13 -5.72 1.67
C SER A 371 22.73 -5.20 1.99
N THR A 372 22.57 -4.07 2.69
CA THR A 372 21.23 -3.59 3.11
C THR A 372 20.81 -2.37 2.29
N PHE A 373 19.65 -2.44 1.64
CA PHE A 373 19.05 -1.32 0.92
C PHE A 373 18.75 -0.15 1.86
N SER A 374 19.20 1.06 1.51
CA SER A 374 18.98 2.29 2.29
C SER A 374 18.00 3.22 1.58
N ALA A 375 16.95 3.66 2.27
CA ALA A 375 16.03 4.69 1.79
C ALA A 375 16.05 5.89 2.75
N ARG A 376 16.25 7.10 2.22
CA ARG A 376 16.13 8.37 2.97
C ARG A 376 15.08 9.23 2.32
N THR A 377 14.24 9.89 3.11
CA THR A 377 13.19 10.77 2.59
C THR A 377 13.33 12.17 3.15
N ARG A 378 13.10 13.18 2.29
CA ARG A 378 13.01 14.58 2.67
C ARG A 378 11.70 15.18 2.15
N PHE A 379 11.10 16.06 2.95
CA PHE A 379 9.92 16.83 2.58
C PHE A 379 10.26 18.30 2.31
N GLN A 380 9.57 18.90 1.34
CA GLN A 380 9.62 20.33 1.02
C GLN A 380 8.20 20.88 0.84
N GLY A 381 7.80 21.84 1.66
CA GLY A 381 6.43 22.41 1.58
C GLY A 381 5.32 21.46 2.08
N GLY A 382 5.67 20.53 2.99
CA GLY A 382 4.78 19.58 3.65
C GLY A 382 5.56 18.73 4.66
N SER A 383 4.89 17.79 5.33
CA SER A 383 5.53 16.87 6.30
C SER A 383 5.13 15.40 6.13
N GLY A 384 4.39 15.06 5.08
CA GLY A 384 4.06 13.67 4.74
C GLY A 384 3.20 13.58 3.49
N ALA A 385 2.67 12.38 3.22
CA ALA A 385 1.77 12.13 2.08
C ALA A 385 0.75 11.05 2.42
N LEU A 386 -0.39 11.08 1.73
CA LEU A 386 -1.40 10.02 1.79
C LEU A 386 -1.58 9.47 0.37
N VAL A 387 -1.14 8.24 0.16
CA VAL A 387 -1.07 7.63 -1.17
C VAL A 387 -1.84 6.32 -1.21
N ARG A 388 -2.31 5.94 -2.40
CA ARG A 388 -2.87 4.63 -2.69
C ARG A 388 -2.00 3.98 -3.76
N THR A 389 -1.47 2.79 -3.49
CA THR A 389 -0.92 1.96 -4.56
C THR A 389 -2.09 1.42 -5.34
N SER A 390 -2.31 1.92 -6.55
CA SER A 390 -3.43 1.48 -7.39
C SER A 390 -3.14 0.13 -8.05
N ILE A 391 -4.19 -0.63 -8.35
CA ILE A 391 -4.13 -1.75 -9.29
C ILE A 391 -4.45 -1.16 -10.67
N GLY A 392 -3.47 -1.18 -11.57
CA GLY A 392 -3.49 -0.27 -12.71
C GLY A 392 -3.62 1.19 -12.24
N ASP A 393 -4.48 1.94 -12.89
CA ASP A 393 -4.87 3.32 -12.62
C ASP A 393 -6.26 3.40 -11.94
N SER A 394 -6.76 2.27 -11.45
CA SER A 394 -8.03 2.23 -10.72
C SER A 394 -7.96 2.90 -9.34
N ASP A 395 -9.13 3.25 -8.79
CA ASP A 395 -9.26 3.75 -7.41
C ASP A 395 -9.21 2.65 -6.34
N TYR A 396 -8.78 1.45 -6.72
CA TYR A 396 -8.66 0.30 -5.83
C TYR A 396 -7.19 0.02 -5.48
N GLY A 397 -6.97 -0.40 -4.23
CA GLY A 397 -5.67 -0.84 -3.75
C GLY A 397 -5.37 -0.35 -2.34
N THR A 398 -4.16 -0.64 -1.87
CA THR A 398 -3.74 -0.37 -0.49
C THR A 398 -3.38 1.09 -0.30
N MET A 399 -3.92 1.71 0.75
CA MET A 399 -3.58 3.07 1.15
C MET A 399 -2.40 3.08 2.15
N PHE A 400 -1.59 4.13 2.08
CA PHE A 400 -0.44 4.35 2.95
C PHE A 400 -0.38 5.80 3.42
N ALA A 401 -0.17 5.98 4.73
CA ALA A 401 0.23 7.27 5.28
C ALA A 401 1.76 7.31 5.39
N ILE A 402 2.41 8.22 4.68
CA ILE A 402 3.85 8.46 4.78
C ILE A 402 4.07 9.59 5.76
N ASP A 403 4.74 9.32 6.88
CA ASP A 403 5.01 10.32 7.91
C ASP A 403 6.25 11.19 7.61
N SER A 404 6.57 12.10 8.52
CA SER A 404 7.72 13.01 8.39
C SER A 404 9.09 12.33 8.42
N THR A 405 9.16 11.06 8.85
CA THR A 405 10.38 10.24 8.79
C THR A 405 10.57 9.61 7.41
N GLY A 406 9.52 9.62 6.58
CA GLY A 406 9.48 8.92 5.30
C GLY A 406 9.07 7.46 5.43
N THR A 407 8.54 7.03 6.58
CA THR A 407 8.04 5.67 6.76
C THR A 407 6.61 5.59 6.25
N ALA A 408 6.34 4.62 5.39
CA ALA A 408 5.02 4.34 4.84
C ALA A 408 4.26 3.36 5.74
N TYR A 409 3.21 3.84 6.41
CA TYR A 409 2.35 3.02 7.26
C TYR A 409 1.13 2.58 6.48
N PRO A 410 0.93 1.26 6.27
CA PRO A 410 -0.24 0.79 5.55
C PRO A 410 -1.52 1.04 6.34
N LEU A 411 -2.59 1.30 5.59
CA LEU A 411 -3.96 1.47 6.06
C LEU A 411 -4.82 0.38 5.38
N PRO A 412 -4.72 -0.89 5.83
CA PRO A 412 -5.46 -1.99 5.22
C PRO A 412 -6.96 -1.75 5.32
N SER A 413 -7.71 -2.01 4.25
CA SER A 413 -9.17 -1.86 4.23
C SER A 413 -9.66 -0.46 4.66
N ALA A 414 -8.88 0.59 4.35
CA ALA A 414 -9.24 1.96 4.69
C ALA A 414 -10.54 2.39 3.99
N ASP A 415 -11.56 2.61 4.81
CA ASP A 415 -12.81 3.25 4.42
C ASP A 415 -12.83 4.73 4.85
N GLU A 416 -13.93 5.41 4.54
CA GLU A 416 -14.09 6.83 4.88
C GLU A 416 -14.03 7.09 6.39
N GLU A 417 -14.54 6.18 7.22
CA GLU A 417 -14.49 6.31 8.68
C GLU A 417 -13.06 6.18 9.21
N LEU A 418 -12.26 5.25 8.70
CA LEU A 418 -10.85 5.12 9.08
C LEU A 418 -10.06 6.38 8.70
N LEU A 419 -10.27 6.92 7.51
CA LEU A 419 -9.63 8.19 7.10
C LEU A 419 -10.06 9.35 8.01
N ASN A 420 -11.36 9.47 8.29
CA ASN A 420 -11.90 10.53 9.14
C ASN A 420 -11.33 10.47 10.57
N ARG A 421 -11.13 9.26 11.13
CA ARG A 421 -10.48 9.08 12.44
C ARG A 421 -9.05 9.61 12.46
N LEU A 422 -8.31 9.41 11.37
CA LEU A 422 -6.95 9.92 11.23
C LEU A 422 -6.92 11.42 10.91
N GLY A 423 -8.04 11.99 10.46
CA GLY A 423 -8.19 13.40 10.10
C GLY A 423 -8.00 13.67 8.61
N TYR A 424 -8.29 12.67 7.77
CA TYR A 424 -8.21 12.72 6.32
C TYR A 424 -9.58 12.47 5.68
N SER A 425 -9.66 12.78 4.39
CA SER A 425 -10.77 12.48 3.48
C SER A 425 -10.28 11.74 2.25
N SER A 426 -11.19 11.18 1.45
CA SER A 426 -10.83 10.57 0.15
C SER A 426 -10.14 11.56 -0.80
N SER A 427 -10.44 12.86 -0.68
CA SER A 427 -9.82 13.91 -1.49
C SER A 427 -8.36 14.19 -1.16
N ASP A 428 -7.86 13.68 -0.03
CA ASP A 428 -6.46 13.79 0.38
C ASP A 428 -5.59 12.67 -0.24
N VAL A 429 -6.21 11.59 -0.72
CA VAL A 429 -5.51 10.41 -1.26
C VAL A 429 -4.97 10.70 -2.65
N ARG A 430 -3.75 10.22 -2.95
CA ARG A 430 -3.14 10.28 -4.28
C ARG A 430 -2.79 8.88 -4.78
N ASN A 431 -3.30 8.52 -5.95
CA ASN A 431 -2.98 7.24 -6.59
C ASN A 431 -1.54 7.26 -7.10
N ILE A 432 -0.81 6.18 -6.89
CA ILE A 432 0.56 5.96 -7.36
C ILE A 432 0.68 4.53 -7.90
N PRO A 433 1.56 4.29 -8.90
CA PRO A 433 1.89 2.92 -9.30
C PRO A 433 2.50 2.15 -8.12
N ARG A 434 2.20 0.84 -8.00
CA ARG A 434 2.65 -0.01 -6.88
C ARG A 434 4.14 0.20 -6.59
N ALA A 435 5.02 0.09 -7.60
CA ALA A 435 6.48 0.10 -7.42
C ALA A 435 7.02 1.29 -6.60
N TRP A 436 6.30 2.42 -6.59
CA TRP A 436 6.68 3.59 -5.80
C TRP A 436 6.63 3.38 -4.29
N ILE A 437 5.83 2.45 -3.76
CA ILE A 437 5.82 2.21 -2.31
C ILE A 437 7.08 1.46 -1.86
N ASP A 438 7.69 0.68 -2.75
CA ASP A 438 8.84 -0.17 -2.42
C ASP A 438 10.12 0.65 -2.14
N VAL A 439 10.15 1.93 -2.53
CA VAL A 439 11.25 2.87 -2.25
C VAL A 439 11.19 3.48 -0.85
N PHE A 440 10.16 3.18 -0.06
CA PHE A 440 9.99 3.66 1.31
C PHE A 440 10.14 2.52 2.34
N PRO A 441 10.69 2.79 3.54
CA PRO A 441 10.55 1.90 4.67
C PRO A 441 9.08 1.67 5.02
N THR A 442 8.72 0.44 5.36
CA THR A 442 7.35 0.10 5.74
C THR A 442 7.21 0.10 7.26
N GLY A 443 6.22 0.83 7.76
CA GLY A 443 5.83 0.84 9.16
C GLY A 443 4.81 -0.24 9.49
N VAL A 444 4.33 -0.25 10.73
CA VAL A 444 3.25 -1.15 11.15
C VAL A 444 1.91 -0.76 10.53
N ALA A 445 1.05 -1.73 10.26
CA ALA A 445 -0.33 -1.47 9.82
C ALA A 445 -1.13 -0.71 10.87
N LEU A 446 -1.83 0.33 10.41
CA LEU A 446 -2.66 1.20 11.23
C LEU A 446 -4.13 0.77 11.10
N THR A 447 -4.54 -0.16 11.96
CA THR A 447 -5.92 -0.68 11.99
C THR A 447 -6.62 -0.34 13.30
N MET A 448 -7.96 -0.26 13.26
CA MET A 448 -8.78 -0.06 14.47
C MET A 448 -8.61 -1.20 15.48
N GLN A 449 -8.52 -2.44 14.98
CA GLN A 449 -8.36 -3.63 15.82
C GLN A 449 -7.02 -3.64 16.56
N ALA A 450 -5.92 -3.34 15.86
CA ALA A 450 -4.59 -3.27 16.49
C ALA A 450 -4.53 -2.13 17.51
N ALA A 451 -5.16 -0.99 17.23
CA ALA A 451 -5.19 0.14 18.14
C ALA A 451 -5.96 -0.17 19.44
N GLY A 452 -7.06 -0.94 19.35
CA GLY A 452 -7.87 -1.36 20.49
C GLY A 452 -7.31 -2.53 21.29
N SER A 453 -6.16 -3.08 20.90
CA SER A 453 -5.53 -4.25 21.52
C SER A 453 -4.33 -3.86 22.40
N PRO A 454 -3.94 -4.69 23.39
CA PRO A 454 -2.70 -4.48 24.13
C PRO A 454 -1.46 -4.48 23.21
N PRO A 455 -0.43 -3.65 23.46
CA PRO A 455 0.77 -3.63 22.63
C PRO A 455 1.54 -4.94 22.75
N GLU A 456 1.64 -5.69 21.64
CA GLU A 456 2.47 -6.90 21.57
C GLU A 456 3.94 -6.57 21.27
N ARG A 457 4.88 -7.36 21.81
CA ARG A 457 6.33 -7.09 21.73
C ARG A 457 7.03 -7.61 20.46
N ASN A 458 6.35 -8.28 19.56
CA ASN A 458 6.97 -8.86 18.35
C ASN A 458 6.16 -8.54 17.10
N GLY A 459 6.85 -8.08 16.05
CA GLY A 459 6.32 -7.84 14.71
C GLY A 459 5.98 -9.11 13.94
N THR A 460 5.16 -9.97 14.54
CA THR A 460 4.36 -10.96 13.82
C THR A 460 2.94 -10.43 13.86
N ALA A 461 2.45 -9.94 12.71
CA ALA A 461 1.01 -9.75 12.52
C ALA A 461 0.31 -11.03 12.99
N ALA A 462 -0.54 -10.90 14.02
CA ALA A 462 -1.20 -12.03 14.64
C ALA A 462 -2.21 -12.64 13.66
N ALA A 463 -1.78 -13.65 12.93
CA ALA A 463 -2.59 -14.83 12.73
C ALA A 463 -2.81 -15.47 14.12
N THR A 464 -4.03 -15.44 14.66
CA THR A 464 -4.61 -16.53 15.50
C THR A 464 -6.04 -16.26 15.96
N SER A 465 -6.90 -17.21 15.62
CA SER A 465 -7.99 -17.83 16.41
C SER A 465 -9.05 -16.93 17.09
N LEU A 466 -10.27 -17.00 16.56
CA LEU A 466 -11.48 -16.83 17.36
C LEU A 466 -12.02 -18.20 17.72
N ASP A 467 -11.94 -18.51 19.01
CA ASP A 467 -12.57 -19.64 19.67
C ASP A 467 -14.05 -19.32 19.93
N ASP A 468 -14.87 -20.36 19.89
CA ASP A 468 -16.33 -20.37 19.87
C ASP A 468 -16.99 -19.56 21.01
N THR A 469 -18.02 -18.79 20.66
CA THR A 469 -19.16 -18.61 21.59
C THR A 469 -20.46 -18.30 20.84
N GLU A 470 -21.37 -19.27 20.85
CA GLU A 470 -22.77 -19.13 20.46
C GLU A 470 -23.46 -18.03 21.30
N GLY A 471 -24.26 -17.16 20.66
CA GLY A 471 -25.08 -16.19 21.41
C GLY A 471 -25.81 -15.13 20.57
N GLU A 472 -26.97 -15.53 20.04
CA GLU A 472 -28.20 -14.74 19.83
C GLU A 472 -28.20 -13.47 18.94
N SER A 473 -28.92 -13.66 17.81
CA SER A 473 -29.64 -12.70 16.97
C SER A 473 -30.01 -11.33 17.57
N SER A 474 -29.67 -10.25 16.86
CA SER A 474 -30.55 -9.07 16.77
C SER A 474 -30.26 -8.17 15.55
N GLN A 475 -31.24 -8.18 14.64
CA GLN A 475 -31.85 -7.03 13.94
C GLN A 475 -31.00 -6.15 13.01
N SER A 476 -31.23 -6.38 11.72
CA SER A 476 -30.91 -5.51 10.59
C SER A 476 -31.55 -4.12 10.73
N ASN A 477 -30.76 -3.07 10.56
CA ASN A 477 -31.25 -1.76 10.15
C ASN A 477 -31.05 -1.63 8.64
N THR A 478 -32.15 -1.76 7.92
CA THR A 478 -32.30 -1.46 6.49
C THR A 478 -32.04 0.02 6.22
N ALA A 479 -30.99 0.32 5.47
CA ALA A 479 -30.92 1.52 4.64
C ALA A 479 -31.52 1.18 3.27
N THR A 480 -32.62 1.84 2.95
CA THR A 480 -33.34 1.74 1.67
C THR A 480 -32.49 2.30 0.53
N SER A 481 -31.99 1.41 -0.34
CA SER A 481 -31.78 1.68 -1.76
C SER A 481 -32.38 0.54 -2.61
N SER A 482 -33.21 0.95 -3.56
CA SER A 482 -33.83 0.21 -4.68
C SER A 482 -33.67 -1.32 -4.74
N ALA A 483 -34.61 -2.04 -4.12
CA ALA A 483 -34.76 -3.49 -4.24
C ALA A 483 -35.47 -3.95 -5.54
N ASP A 484 -35.97 -3.03 -6.37
CA ASP A 484 -36.80 -3.36 -7.54
C ASP A 484 -35.99 -3.63 -8.83
N ASP A 485 -34.74 -3.16 -8.95
CA ASP A 485 -33.89 -3.41 -10.13
C ASP A 485 -33.15 -4.75 -10.06
N ASN A 486 -32.80 -5.23 -8.85
CA ASN A 486 -32.07 -6.49 -8.64
C ASN A 486 -32.93 -7.76 -8.83
N ALA A 487 -34.26 -7.66 -8.73
CA ALA A 487 -35.15 -8.78 -8.97
C ALA A 487 -35.27 -9.15 -10.46
N ALA A 488 -35.02 -8.20 -11.37
CA ALA A 488 -35.07 -8.43 -12.82
C ALA A 488 -33.81 -9.14 -13.35
N ALA A 489 -32.63 -8.81 -12.82
CA ALA A 489 -31.36 -9.47 -13.16
C ALA A 489 -31.33 -10.95 -12.72
N ASN A 490 -31.92 -11.27 -11.57
CA ASN A 490 -31.93 -12.62 -11.01
C ASN A 490 -32.82 -13.62 -11.79
N ALA A 491 -33.72 -13.12 -12.64
CA ALA A 491 -34.54 -13.95 -13.54
C ALA A 491 -33.83 -14.34 -14.84
N GLN A 492 -32.66 -13.77 -15.14
CA GLN A 492 -31.99 -13.82 -16.44
C GLN A 492 -30.77 -14.78 -16.50
N CYS A 493 -30.24 -15.19 -15.35
CA CYS A 493 -29.10 -16.12 -15.25
C CYS A 493 -29.57 -17.59 -15.19
N ARG A 494 -30.03 -18.14 -16.32
CA ARG A 494 -30.35 -19.57 -16.44
C ARG A 494 -29.74 -20.15 -17.71
N ALA A 495 -29.11 -21.31 -17.59
CA ALA A 495 -28.68 -22.09 -18.75
C ALA A 495 -29.86 -22.27 -19.73
N GLY A 496 -29.61 -22.08 -21.02
CA GLY A 496 -30.63 -22.12 -22.07
C GLY A 496 -31.35 -20.79 -22.35
N ILE A 497 -31.13 -19.74 -21.57
CA ILE A 497 -31.67 -18.39 -21.82
C ILE A 497 -30.56 -17.48 -22.33
N LYS A 498 -30.74 -16.91 -23.53
CA LYS A 498 -29.80 -15.90 -24.05
C LYS A 498 -29.93 -14.61 -23.26
N ASN A 499 -28.84 -14.21 -22.64
CA ASN A 499 -28.70 -12.97 -21.89
C ASN A 499 -27.36 -12.32 -22.24
N TYR A 500 -27.34 -11.02 -22.42
CA TYR A 500 -26.13 -10.27 -22.73
C TYR A 500 -25.85 -9.30 -21.59
N VAL A 501 -24.66 -9.37 -21.01
CA VAL A 501 -24.22 -8.34 -20.07
C VAL A 501 -23.77 -7.14 -20.89
N THR A 502 -24.43 -6.00 -20.70
CA THR A 502 -24.18 -4.77 -21.47
C THR A 502 -23.48 -3.69 -20.66
N GLU A 503 -23.47 -3.83 -19.33
CA GLU A 503 -22.72 -2.95 -18.43
C GLU A 503 -21.28 -3.44 -18.33
N GLN A 504 -20.32 -2.52 -18.26
CA GLN A 504 -18.92 -2.90 -18.15
C GLN A 504 -18.68 -3.58 -16.79
N PRO A 505 -18.13 -4.81 -16.76
CA PRO A 505 -17.82 -5.48 -15.50
C PRO A 505 -16.79 -4.68 -14.70
N TRP A 506 -16.98 -4.58 -13.38
CA TRP A 506 -16.07 -3.84 -12.49
C TRP A 506 -14.62 -4.36 -12.54
N THR A 507 -14.43 -5.65 -12.86
CA THR A 507 -13.10 -6.26 -13.05
C THR A 507 -12.38 -5.72 -14.28
N ASN A 508 -13.11 -5.29 -15.31
CA ASN A 508 -12.51 -4.68 -16.51
C ASN A 508 -11.96 -3.29 -16.19
N GLU A 509 -12.60 -2.57 -15.27
CA GLU A 509 -12.12 -1.28 -14.74
C GLU A 509 -10.95 -1.48 -13.76
N LEU A 510 -11.08 -2.43 -12.83
CA LEU A 510 -10.03 -2.77 -11.86
C LEU A 510 -8.70 -3.11 -12.53
N TYR A 511 -8.74 -3.93 -13.60
CA TYR A 511 -7.56 -4.42 -14.29
C TYR A 511 -7.27 -3.71 -15.61
N GLU A 512 -8.06 -2.70 -15.98
CA GLU A 512 -7.89 -1.93 -17.22
C GLU A 512 -7.57 -2.79 -18.44
N TYR A 513 -8.52 -3.61 -18.86
CA TYR A 513 -8.28 -4.59 -19.93
C TYR A 513 -7.69 -3.96 -21.20
N SER A 514 -8.11 -2.76 -21.57
CA SER A 514 -7.55 -2.03 -22.72
C SER A 514 -6.06 -1.73 -22.59
N THR A 515 -5.58 -1.47 -21.37
CA THR A 515 -4.18 -1.16 -21.08
C THR A 515 -3.39 -2.46 -20.98
N VAL A 516 -3.89 -3.45 -20.24
CA VAL A 516 -3.28 -4.80 -20.16
C VAL A 516 -3.10 -5.44 -21.54
N HIS A 517 -4.10 -5.35 -22.41
CA HIS A 517 -4.08 -5.94 -23.76
C HIS A 517 -3.13 -5.26 -24.73
N GLN A 518 -2.54 -4.11 -24.37
CA GLN A 518 -1.41 -3.51 -25.12
C GLN A 518 -0.08 -4.21 -24.80
N TYR A 519 0.03 -4.84 -23.63
CA TYR A 519 1.23 -5.58 -23.23
C TYR A 519 1.14 -7.06 -23.64
N ALA A 520 0.01 -7.71 -23.37
CA ALA A 520 -0.22 -9.13 -23.68
C ALA A 520 -1.71 -9.43 -23.74
N THR A 521 -2.11 -10.44 -24.53
CA THR A 521 -3.50 -10.92 -24.63
C THR A 521 -3.66 -12.40 -24.29
N GLY A 522 -2.58 -13.09 -23.92
CA GLY A 522 -2.47 -14.53 -23.72
C GLY A 522 -2.19 -15.30 -25.02
N LYS A 523 -1.77 -14.60 -26.08
CA LYS A 523 -1.58 -15.21 -27.40
C LYS A 523 -0.46 -16.23 -27.37
N GLY A 524 -0.72 -17.40 -27.97
CA GLY A 524 0.24 -18.49 -28.02
C GLY A 524 0.30 -19.34 -26.75
N VAL A 525 -0.45 -18.97 -25.70
CA VAL A 525 -0.50 -19.68 -24.43
C VAL A 525 -1.74 -20.58 -24.35
N THR A 526 -1.55 -21.81 -23.88
CA THR A 526 -2.63 -22.77 -23.64
C THR A 526 -2.90 -22.91 -22.14
N VAL A 527 -4.14 -22.68 -21.74
CA VAL A 527 -4.63 -22.84 -20.37
C VAL A 527 -5.51 -24.08 -20.28
N ALA A 528 -5.06 -25.11 -19.56
CA ALA A 528 -5.87 -26.26 -19.23
C ALA A 528 -6.86 -25.94 -18.11
N VAL A 529 -8.15 -26.15 -18.36
CA VAL A 529 -9.22 -25.98 -17.37
C VAL A 529 -9.67 -27.37 -16.93
N ILE A 530 -9.14 -27.81 -15.77
CA ILE A 530 -9.50 -29.10 -15.16
C ILE A 530 -10.73 -28.88 -14.27
N ASP A 531 -11.91 -29.16 -14.80
CA ASP A 531 -13.19 -28.83 -14.15
C ASP A 531 -14.35 -29.75 -14.62
N SER A 532 -15.56 -29.22 -14.73
CA SER A 532 -16.80 -29.89 -15.15
C SER A 532 -16.96 -30.04 -16.67
N GLY A 533 -15.97 -29.55 -17.43
CA GLY A 533 -16.00 -29.41 -18.90
C GLY A 533 -16.20 -27.95 -19.31
N VAL A 534 -16.23 -27.68 -20.62
CA VAL A 534 -16.49 -26.33 -21.16
C VAL A 534 -17.48 -26.44 -22.30
N ASN A 535 -18.63 -25.77 -22.23
CA ASN A 535 -19.60 -25.73 -23.32
C ASN A 535 -19.06 -24.85 -24.47
N THR A 536 -18.52 -25.50 -25.50
CA THR A 536 -17.85 -24.81 -26.62
C THR A 536 -18.83 -24.17 -27.61
N ALA A 537 -20.14 -24.38 -27.44
CA ALA A 537 -21.17 -23.75 -28.27
C ALA A 537 -21.46 -22.30 -27.86
N ASN A 538 -20.95 -21.83 -26.71
CA ASN A 538 -21.05 -20.44 -26.32
C ASN A 538 -20.32 -19.53 -27.34
N PRO A 539 -20.94 -18.45 -27.83
CA PRO A 539 -20.37 -17.60 -28.89
C PRO A 539 -19.04 -16.92 -28.51
N HIS A 540 -18.77 -16.72 -27.22
CA HIS A 540 -17.49 -16.18 -26.75
C HIS A 540 -16.31 -17.12 -26.96
N PHE A 541 -16.54 -18.41 -27.25
CA PHE A 541 -15.47 -19.40 -27.41
C PHE A 541 -15.12 -19.74 -28.86
N GLN A 542 -15.59 -18.93 -29.82
CA GLN A 542 -15.17 -19.07 -31.20
C GLN A 542 -13.64 -18.97 -31.29
N ASP A 543 -13.02 -20.02 -31.84
CA ASP A 543 -11.57 -20.18 -31.96
C ASP A 543 -10.79 -20.14 -30.63
N ALA A 544 -11.46 -20.16 -29.48
CA ALA A 544 -10.81 -20.12 -28.17
C ALA A 544 -10.38 -21.50 -27.65
N ILE A 545 -10.92 -22.59 -28.22
CA ILE A 545 -10.82 -23.93 -27.66
C ILE A 545 -9.87 -24.80 -28.48
N VAL A 546 -9.03 -25.58 -27.80
CA VAL A 546 -8.24 -26.68 -28.38
C VAL A 546 -8.77 -28.04 -27.92
N ASP A 547 -8.25 -29.13 -28.50
CA ASP A 547 -8.71 -30.48 -28.18
C ASP A 547 -8.44 -30.86 -26.71
N GLY A 548 -9.53 -31.02 -25.95
CA GLY A 548 -9.50 -31.44 -24.55
C GLY A 548 -9.70 -32.94 -24.34
N THR A 549 -10.18 -33.32 -23.16
CA THR A 549 -10.50 -34.72 -22.77
C THR A 549 -11.52 -34.78 -21.64
N SER A 550 -12.22 -35.89 -21.50
CA SER A 550 -13.10 -36.19 -20.37
C SER A 550 -12.68 -37.50 -19.70
N TYR A 551 -12.61 -37.47 -18.37
CA TYR A 551 -12.32 -38.62 -17.50
C TYR A 551 -13.59 -39.32 -17.00
N LEU A 552 -14.77 -38.91 -17.47
CA LEU A 552 -16.02 -39.57 -17.12
C LEU A 552 -16.12 -40.93 -17.82
N LYS A 553 -16.34 -42.00 -17.04
CA LYS A 553 -16.33 -43.39 -17.55
C LYS A 553 -17.28 -43.68 -18.71
N ASN A 554 -18.33 -42.86 -18.87
CA ASN A 554 -19.34 -43.03 -19.92
C ASN A 554 -19.21 -42.00 -21.04
N ASP A 555 -18.20 -41.13 -20.98
CA ASP A 555 -17.98 -40.05 -21.94
C ASP A 555 -16.49 -39.67 -21.95
N MET A 556 -15.74 -40.22 -22.90
CA MET A 556 -14.34 -39.87 -23.18
C MET A 556 -14.25 -38.81 -24.30
N ALA A 557 -15.22 -37.89 -24.36
CA ALA A 557 -15.19 -36.77 -25.32
C ALA A 557 -14.01 -35.83 -25.07
N ASN A 558 -13.89 -34.81 -25.91
CA ASN A 558 -12.87 -33.76 -25.81
C ASN A 558 -13.13 -32.75 -24.67
N GLY A 559 -14.00 -33.06 -23.69
CA GLY A 559 -14.34 -32.15 -22.60
C GLY A 559 -15.24 -30.96 -22.99
N ALA A 560 -15.76 -30.93 -24.23
CA ALA A 560 -16.56 -29.82 -24.77
C ALA A 560 -18.03 -29.76 -24.29
N GLU A 561 -18.43 -30.67 -23.39
CA GLU A 561 -19.74 -30.64 -22.75
C GLU A 561 -19.58 -30.18 -21.31
N ASP A 562 -20.47 -29.31 -20.86
CA ASP A 562 -20.51 -28.85 -19.48
C ASP A 562 -21.95 -28.73 -18.99
N VAL A 563 -22.40 -29.78 -18.29
CA VAL A 563 -23.77 -29.87 -17.76
C VAL A 563 -23.88 -29.13 -16.42
N TYR A 564 -22.79 -29.06 -15.66
CA TYR A 564 -22.76 -28.37 -14.37
C TYR A 564 -22.59 -26.86 -14.55
N GLY A 565 -21.80 -26.45 -15.52
CA GLY A 565 -21.60 -25.09 -16.00
C GLY A 565 -20.38 -24.37 -15.45
N HIS A 566 -19.75 -24.88 -14.39
CA HIS A 566 -18.69 -24.17 -13.69
C HIS A 566 -17.43 -24.00 -14.55
N GLY A 567 -17.02 -25.02 -15.31
CA GLY A 567 -15.85 -24.93 -16.17
C GLY A 567 -16.06 -23.96 -17.33
N THR A 568 -17.28 -23.84 -17.85
CA THR A 568 -17.66 -22.80 -18.82
C THR A 568 -17.50 -21.41 -18.22
N VAL A 569 -17.95 -21.16 -16.98
CA VAL A 569 -17.75 -19.87 -16.30
C VAL A 569 -16.25 -19.55 -16.13
N VAL A 570 -15.46 -20.52 -15.70
CA VAL A 570 -14.01 -20.38 -15.51
C VAL A 570 -13.31 -20.06 -16.84
N ALA A 571 -13.62 -20.79 -17.90
CA ALA A 571 -13.06 -20.56 -19.24
C ALA A 571 -13.43 -19.17 -19.78
N GLY A 572 -14.63 -18.65 -19.47
CA GLY A 572 -15.06 -17.31 -19.86
C GLY A 572 -14.25 -16.20 -19.20
N ILE A 573 -13.98 -16.32 -17.90
CA ILE A 573 -13.13 -15.37 -17.16
C ILE A 573 -11.72 -15.32 -17.75
N ILE A 574 -11.20 -16.48 -18.17
CA ILE A 574 -9.86 -16.58 -18.73
C ILE A 574 -9.82 -16.00 -20.15
N ALA A 575 -10.65 -16.51 -21.06
CA ALA A 575 -10.45 -16.32 -22.50
C ALA A 575 -11.72 -16.04 -23.31
N ALA A 576 -12.81 -15.52 -22.72
CA ALA A 576 -13.95 -15.10 -23.52
C ALA A 576 -13.55 -14.05 -24.58
N ARG A 577 -13.88 -14.32 -25.85
CA ARG A 577 -13.69 -13.36 -26.95
C ARG A 577 -14.72 -12.24 -26.87
N LYS A 578 -14.43 -11.05 -27.39
CA LYS A 578 -15.47 -10.02 -27.55
C LYS A 578 -16.49 -10.48 -28.59
N ILE A 579 -17.77 -10.26 -28.31
CA ILE A 579 -18.86 -10.48 -29.26
C ILE A 579 -19.78 -9.26 -29.30
N ASP A 580 -20.51 -9.09 -30.40
CA ASP A 580 -21.46 -7.99 -30.54
C ASP A 580 -22.59 -8.07 -29.49
N GLY A 581 -22.82 -6.95 -28.80
CA GLY A 581 -23.89 -6.80 -27.82
C GLY A 581 -23.53 -7.25 -26.40
N SER A 582 -22.33 -7.78 -26.17
CA SER A 582 -21.81 -8.13 -24.84
C SER A 582 -20.59 -7.29 -24.46
N THR A 583 -20.45 -6.95 -23.19
CA THR A 583 -19.24 -6.38 -22.58
C THR A 583 -18.36 -7.43 -21.89
N VAL A 584 -18.78 -8.70 -21.85
CA VAL A 584 -17.98 -9.79 -21.30
C VAL A 584 -16.77 -10.06 -22.19
N GLN A 585 -15.61 -10.16 -21.55
CA GLN A 585 -14.34 -10.52 -22.16
C GLN A 585 -13.49 -11.22 -21.11
N GLY A 586 -12.67 -12.19 -21.53
CA GLY A 586 -11.66 -12.79 -20.67
C GLY A 586 -10.49 -11.84 -20.44
N LEU A 587 -9.78 -11.99 -19.31
CA LEU A 587 -8.57 -11.20 -19.05
C LEU A 587 -7.44 -11.55 -20.03
N ALA A 588 -7.36 -12.80 -20.49
CA ALA A 588 -6.42 -13.28 -21.51
C ALA A 588 -7.20 -13.73 -22.78
N PRO A 589 -7.78 -12.77 -23.53
CA PRO A 589 -8.75 -13.06 -24.57
C PRO A 589 -8.17 -13.80 -25.78
N ASP A 590 -6.85 -13.91 -25.97
CA ASP A 590 -6.26 -14.66 -27.08
C ASP A 590 -5.65 -16.01 -26.66
N ALA A 591 -5.65 -16.31 -25.35
CA ALA A 591 -5.30 -17.63 -24.85
C ALA A 591 -6.21 -18.72 -25.42
N LYS A 592 -5.67 -19.94 -25.50
CA LYS A 592 -6.41 -21.16 -25.85
C LYS A 592 -6.83 -21.90 -24.59
N ILE A 593 -8.05 -22.40 -24.55
CA ILE A 593 -8.55 -23.22 -23.46
C ILE A 593 -8.50 -24.69 -23.87
N MET A 594 -7.84 -25.51 -23.05
CA MET A 594 -7.88 -26.97 -23.13
C MET A 594 -8.85 -27.51 -22.06
N PRO A 595 -10.08 -27.91 -22.43
CA PRO A 595 -11.06 -28.38 -21.46
C PRO A 595 -10.76 -29.80 -21.00
N ILE A 596 -10.58 -30.02 -19.70
CA ILE A 596 -10.41 -31.35 -19.12
C ILE A 596 -11.51 -31.61 -18.10
N ARG A 597 -12.51 -32.41 -18.51
CA ARG A 597 -13.69 -32.72 -17.70
C ARG A 597 -13.39 -33.86 -16.73
N VAL A 598 -13.51 -33.61 -15.43
CA VAL A 598 -13.25 -34.59 -14.35
C VAL A 598 -14.46 -34.90 -13.47
N PHE A 599 -15.54 -34.11 -13.57
CA PHE A 599 -16.83 -34.39 -12.93
C PHE A 599 -18.01 -33.90 -13.77
N ASP A 600 -19.22 -34.36 -13.43
CA ASP A 600 -20.46 -34.05 -14.17
C ASP A 600 -21.46 -33.23 -13.35
N SER A 601 -21.56 -33.51 -12.05
CA SER A 601 -22.40 -32.72 -11.14
C SER A 601 -21.95 -32.91 -9.70
N ILE A 602 -22.12 -31.86 -8.91
CA ILE A 602 -21.94 -31.88 -7.47
C ILE A 602 -23.33 -31.87 -6.82
N LYS A 603 -23.56 -32.76 -5.85
CA LYS A 603 -24.84 -32.90 -5.13
C LYS A 603 -24.61 -32.85 -3.64
N GLU A 604 -25.43 -32.09 -2.94
CA GLU A 604 -25.50 -32.17 -1.48
C GLU A 604 -26.55 -33.20 -1.06
N GLU A 605 -26.10 -34.27 -0.42
CA GLU A 605 -26.98 -35.29 0.17
C GLU A 605 -26.61 -35.45 1.65
N GLN A 606 -27.60 -35.23 2.54
CA GLN A 606 -27.45 -35.39 4.00
C GLN A 606 -26.27 -34.59 4.60
N GLY A 607 -26.05 -33.36 4.13
CA GLY A 607 -24.95 -32.50 4.59
C GLY A 607 -23.56 -32.95 4.11
N ARG A 608 -23.48 -33.82 3.09
CA ARG A 608 -22.23 -34.21 2.43
C ARG A 608 -22.29 -33.90 0.95
N THR A 609 -21.24 -33.26 0.46
CA THR A 609 -21.00 -33.03 -0.96
C THR A 609 -20.58 -34.35 -1.63
N THR A 610 -21.30 -34.77 -2.65
CA THR A 610 -21.05 -35.99 -3.44
C THR A 610 -20.98 -35.67 -4.93
N GLY A 611 -20.29 -36.50 -5.72
CA GLY A 611 -20.16 -36.30 -7.18
C GLY A 611 -18.96 -35.46 -7.63
N GLY A 612 -18.23 -34.83 -6.70
CA GLY A 612 -16.95 -34.18 -6.99
C GLY A 612 -15.86 -35.17 -7.45
N PRO A 613 -14.87 -34.71 -8.23
CA PRO A 613 -13.76 -35.51 -8.69
C PRO A 613 -12.85 -35.91 -7.52
N ARG A 614 -12.12 -37.01 -7.70
CA ARG A 614 -11.08 -37.39 -6.74
C ARG A 614 -9.77 -36.69 -7.10
N LEU A 615 -8.99 -36.33 -6.08
CA LEU A 615 -7.69 -35.70 -6.29
C LEU A 615 -6.73 -36.57 -7.12
N GLU A 616 -6.86 -37.90 -7.06
CA GLU A 616 -6.12 -38.83 -7.94
C GLU A 616 -6.50 -38.67 -9.43
N THR A 617 -7.77 -38.41 -9.74
CA THR A 617 -8.22 -38.14 -11.12
C THR A 617 -7.75 -36.77 -11.60
N ILE A 618 -7.71 -35.78 -10.69
CA ILE A 618 -7.13 -34.46 -11.00
C ILE A 618 -5.63 -34.60 -11.29
N ALA A 619 -4.90 -35.44 -10.55
CA ALA A 619 -3.48 -35.71 -10.80
C ALA A 619 -3.24 -36.31 -12.20
N GLU A 620 -4.05 -37.29 -12.62
CA GLU A 620 -4.00 -37.83 -13.98
C GLU A 620 -4.30 -36.75 -15.04
N ALA A 621 -5.28 -35.88 -14.79
CA ALA A 621 -5.62 -34.76 -15.66
C ALA A 621 -4.47 -33.74 -15.78
N VAL A 622 -3.71 -33.49 -14.71
CA VAL A 622 -2.53 -32.63 -14.72
C VAL A 622 -1.44 -33.20 -15.62
N HIS A 623 -1.10 -34.49 -15.49
CA HIS A 623 -0.14 -35.12 -16.40
C HIS A 623 -0.57 -35.00 -17.86
N LEU A 624 -1.84 -35.24 -18.16
CA LEU A 624 -2.37 -35.10 -19.52
C LEU A 624 -2.26 -33.67 -20.06
N ALA A 625 -2.55 -32.66 -19.22
CA ALA A 625 -2.44 -31.26 -19.61
C ALA A 625 -1.00 -30.91 -20.00
N VAL A 626 -0.04 -31.33 -19.17
CA VAL A 626 1.40 -31.12 -19.42
C VAL A 626 1.85 -31.86 -20.68
N ASP A 627 1.46 -33.12 -20.85
CA ASP A 627 1.79 -33.94 -22.02
C ASP A 627 1.21 -33.38 -23.34
N ARG A 628 0.20 -32.51 -23.23
CA ARG A 628 -0.42 -31.77 -24.34
C ARG A 628 -0.01 -30.30 -24.39
N GLU A 629 1.11 -29.95 -23.75
CA GLU A 629 1.75 -28.63 -23.86
C GLU A 629 0.87 -27.50 -23.31
N ALA A 630 0.11 -27.75 -22.23
CA ALA A 630 -0.51 -26.66 -21.48
C ALA A 630 0.54 -25.91 -20.64
N ASP A 631 0.63 -24.59 -20.82
CA ASP A 631 1.54 -23.73 -20.06
C ASP A 631 0.98 -23.44 -18.66
N ILE A 632 -0.34 -23.23 -18.57
CA ILE A 632 -1.04 -22.91 -17.33
C ILE A 632 -2.12 -23.96 -17.08
N ILE A 633 -2.25 -24.41 -15.84
CA ILE A 633 -3.25 -25.39 -15.42
C ILE A 633 -4.11 -24.77 -14.32
N ASN A 634 -5.37 -24.46 -14.66
CA ASN A 634 -6.37 -23.95 -13.73
C ASN A 634 -7.07 -25.13 -13.03
N ILE A 635 -7.00 -25.17 -11.69
CA ILE A 635 -7.73 -26.09 -10.83
C ILE A 635 -8.57 -25.29 -9.84
N SER A 636 -9.79 -24.92 -10.25
CA SER A 636 -10.74 -24.14 -9.43
C SER A 636 -11.43 -25.00 -8.35
N MET A 637 -10.69 -25.92 -7.74
CA MET A 637 -11.16 -26.92 -6.79
C MET A 637 -10.09 -27.20 -5.74
N SER A 638 -10.49 -27.74 -4.59
CA SER A 638 -9.55 -28.20 -3.58
C SER A 638 -10.07 -29.38 -2.76
N ASP A 639 -9.13 -30.13 -2.17
CA ASP A 639 -9.37 -31.26 -1.26
C ASP A 639 -8.54 -31.05 0.01
N SER A 640 -8.99 -31.56 1.17
CA SER A 640 -8.21 -31.50 2.42
C SER A 640 -7.14 -32.61 2.50
N ARG A 641 -7.16 -33.58 1.58
CA ARG A 641 -6.21 -34.69 1.54
C ARG A 641 -4.96 -34.33 0.74
N ASP A 642 -3.81 -34.53 1.37
CA ASP A 642 -2.53 -34.67 0.68
C ASP A 642 -2.41 -36.11 0.16
N VAL A 643 -2.26 -36.27 -1.16
CA VAL A 643 -2.12 -37.60 -1.79
C VAL A 643 -0.85 -37.66 -2.65
N PRO A 644 -0.07 -38.77 -2.60
CA PRO A 644 1.19 -38.88 -3.34
C PRO A 644 1.07 -38.65 -4.84
N ALA A 645 -0.02 -39.11 -5.47
CA ALA A 645 -0.24 -38.93 -6.90
C ALA A 645 -0.33 -37.45 -7.30
N MET A 646 -0.95 -36.62 -6.45
CA MET A 646 -1.05 -35.18 -6.73
C MET A 646 0.28 -34.48 -6.51
N ARG A 647 1.04 -34.85 -5.46
CA ARG A 647 2.40 -34.32 -5.26
C ARG A 647 3.30 -34.60 -6.47
N GLU A 648 3.28 -35.84 -6.97
CA GLU A 648 4.02 -36.24 -8.18
C GLU A 648 3.59 -35.45 -9.41
N ALA A 649 2.28 -35.25 -9.61
CA ALA A 649 1.76 -34.48 -10.73
C ALA A 649 2.16 -32.98 -10.66
N VAL A 650 2.23 -32.39 -9.47
CA VAL A 650 2.76 -31.01 -9.30
C VAL A 650 4.25 -30.95 -9.64
N ASP A 651 5.05 -31.90 -9.15
CA ASP A 651 6.49 -31.97 -9.47
C ASP A 651 6.71 -32.12 -10.98
N TYR A 652 5.87 -32.93 -11.63
CA TYR A 652 5.89 -33.14 -13.07
C TYR A 652 5.57 -31.85 -13.84
N ALA A 653 4.51 -31.12 -13.45
CA ALA A 653 4.15 -29.85 -14.09
C ALA A 653 5.28 -28.81 -13.97
N GLU A 654 5.80 -28.60 -12.77
CA GLU A 654 6.90 -27.66 -12.52
C GLU A 654 8.14 -28.01 -13.37
N SER A 655 8.53 -29.29 -13.43
CA SER A 655 9.72 -29.70 -14.18
C SER A 655 9.57 -29.63 -15.71
N HIS A 656 8.34 -29.53 -16.21
CA HIS A 656 8.02 -29.43 -17.64
C HIS A 656 7.55 -28.02 -18.05
N GLY A 657 7.71 -27.03 -17.17
CA GLY A 657 7.41 -25.62 -17.50
C GLY A 657 5.94 -25.24 -17.40
N ALA A 658 5.09 -26.05 -16.76
CA ALA A 658 3.68 -25.75 -16.59
C ALA A 658 3.38 -25.23 -15.17
N LEU A 659 2.69 -24.09 -15.08
CA LEU A 659 2.27 -23.49 -13.81
C LEU A 659 0.86 -23.95 -13.42
N ILE A 660 0.73 -24.56 -12.25
CA ILE A 660 -0.57 -24.88 -11.65
C ILE A 660 -1.05 -23.70 -10.80
N VAL A 661 -2.27 -23.24 -11.07
CA VAL A 661 -2.99 -22.25 -10.28
C VAL A 661 -4.22 -22.92 -9.67
N ALA A 662 -4.35 -22.86 -8.35
CA ALA A 662 -5.39 -23.62 -7.66
C ALA A 662 -6.12 -22.83 -6.58
N SER A 663 -7.38 -23.21 -6.37
CA SER A 663 -8.21 -22.58 -5.35
C SER A 663 -7.74 -22.91 -3.94
N ALA A 664 -7.58 -21.89 -3.09
CA ALA A 664 -7.31 -22.07 -1.65
C ALA A 664 -8.54 -22.54 -0.86
N GLY A 665 -9.71 -22.59 -1.53
CA GLY A 665 -10.98 -23.11 -1.02
C GLY A 665 -11.89 -22.05 -0.40
N ASN A 666 -13.19 -22.33 -0.40
CA ASN A 666 -14.23 -21.48 0.20
C ASN A 666 -15.06 -22.28 1.22
N ARG A 667 -15.55 -21.61 2.27
CA ARG A 667 -16.33 -22.21 3.37
C ARG A 667 -17.72 -22.68 2.90
N GLN A 668 -18.27 -22.08 1.86
CA GLN A 668 -19.62 -22.39 1.37
C GLN A 668 -19.73 -23.71 0.61
N THR A 669 -18.64 -24.20 -0.02
CA THR A 669 -18.70 -25.43 -0.85
C THR A 669 -17.91 -26.61 -0.28
N THR A 670 -17.30 -26.43 0.89
CA THR A 670 -16.56 -27.48 1.60
C THR A 670 -17.41 -28.14 2.67
N SER A 671 -17.38 -29.48 2.73
CA SER A 671 -17.99 -30.22 3.85
C SER A 671 -17.18 -30.11 5.15
N ASP A 672 -15.91 -29.71 5.04
CA ASP A 672 -15.04 -29.40 6.17
C ASP A 672 -14.84 -27.89 6.22
N THR A 673 -15.60 -27.22 7.07
CA THR A 673 -15.51 -25.77 7.30
C THR A 673 -14.46 -25.41 8.34
N THR A 674 -13.83 -26.42 8.98
CA THR A 674 -12.72 -26.18 9.89
C THR A 674 -11.52 -25.72 9.06
N GLY A 675 -10.83 -24.68 9.52
CA GLY A 675 -9.63 -24.18 8.83
C GLY A 675 -8.61 -25.29 8.62
N GLY A 676 -7.85 -25.24 7.52
CA GLY A 676 -6.88 -26.28 7.20
C GLY A 676 -6.34 -26.15 5.77
N LEU A 677 -5.18 -26.78 5.53
CA LEU A 677 -4.52 -26.78 4.23
C LEU A 677 -5.43 -27.40 3.15
N ARG A 678 -5.34 -26.85 1.94
CA ARG A 678 -6.13 -27.28 0.78
C ARG A 678 -5.21 -27.62 -0.37
N TYR A 679 -5.33 -28.83 -0.88
CA TYR A 679 -4.51 -29.33 -1.97
C TYR A 679 -5.28 -29.27 -3.29
N PRO A 680 -4.61 -28.90 -4.41
CA PRO A 680 -3.16 -28.75 -4.53
C PRO A 680 -2.59 -27.38 -4.11
N ALA A 681 -3.41 -26.38 -3.77
CA ALA A 681 -2.95 -25.01 -3.43
C ALA A 681 -1.90 -24.93 -2.30
N ALA A 682 -1.89 -25.88 -1.36
CA ALA A 682 -0.94 -25.94 -0.26
C ALA A 682 0.47 -26.41 -0.65
N TYR A 683 0.67 -26.87 -1.89
CA TYR A 683 2.01 -27.20 -2.39
C TYR A 683 2.77 -25.92 -2.76
N PRO A 684 4.03 -25.74 -2.33
CA PRO A 684 4.79 -24.51 -2.60
C PRO A 684 4.93 -24.16 -4.08
N GLU A 685 4.93 -25.16 -4.97
CA GLU A 685 5.02 -25.07 -6.43
C GLU A 685 3.71 -24.59 -7.08
N VAL A 686 2.59 -24.70 -6.38
CA VAL A 686 1.27 -24.28 -6.86
C VAL A 686 1.02 -22.84 -6.43
N LEU A 687 0.37 -22.06 -7.29
CA LEU A 687 -0.08 -20.72 -6.93
C LEU A 687 -1.48 -20.80 -6.32
N GLY A 688 -1.57 -20.69 -5.00
CA GLY A 688 -2.82 -20.79 -4.25
C GLY A 688 -3.61 -19.49 -4.18
N VAL A 689 -4.91 -19.52 -4.51
CA VAL A 689 -5.71 -18.31 -4.72
C VAL A 689 -6.91 -18.20 -3.78
N SER A 690 -6.98 -17.09 -3.04
CA SER A 690 -8.14 -16.67 -2.24
C SER A 690 -9.02 -15.68 -3.02
N ALA A 691 -10.26 -15.44 -2.58
CA ALA A 691 -11.18 -14.50 -3.22
C ALA A 691 -11.39 -13.23 -2.42
N VAL A 692 -11.45 -12.10 -3.13
CA VAL A 692 -11.92 -10.81 -2.61
C VAL A 692 -13.31 -10.44 -3.15
N ASN A 693 -14.03 -9.63 -2.36
CA ASN A 693 -15.25 -8.97 -2.78
C ASN A 693 -14.97 -7.73 -3.66
N THR A 694 -16.02 -6.99 -4.03
CA THR A 694 -15.91 -5.77 -4.85
C THR A 694 -15.17 -4.61 -4.17
N ASN A 695 -14.92 -4.69 -2.86
CA ASN A 695 -14.12 -3.72 -2.11
C ASN A 695 -12.66 -4.19 -1.94
N LEU A 696 -12.24 -5.24 -2.65
CA LEU A 696 -10.95 -5.92 -2.52
C LEU A 696 -10.66 -6.48 -1.13
N GLN A 697 -11.69 -6.89 -0.39
CA GLN A 697 -11.54 -7.50 0.93
C GLN A 697 -11.76 -9.01 0.86
N VAL A 698 -10.87 -9.76 1.49
CA VAL A 698 -11.07 -11.19 1.75
C VAL A 698 -12.09 -11.34 2.88
N THR A 699 -13.18 -12.06 2.64
CA THR A 699 -14.22 -12.35 3.64
C THR A 699 -13.99 -13.71 4.31
N ASP A 700 -14.79 -14.01 5.34
CA ASP A 700 -14.87 -15.34 5.94
C ASP A 700 -15.53 -16.38 5.01
N ASP A 701 -15.91 -16.03 3.78
CA ASP A 701 -16.30 -17.04 2.79
C ASP A 701 -15.09 -17.78 2.22
N SER A 702 -13.90 -17.18 2.22
CA SER A 702 -12.65 -17.80 1.76
C SER A 702 -11.93 -18.51 2.91
N LEU A 703 -11.38 -19.70 2.69
CA LEU A 703 -10.51 -20.35 3.69
C LEU A 703 -9.19 -19.57 3.80
N HIS A 704 -8.73 -19.39 5.04
CA HIS A 704 -7.46 -18.72 5.35
C HIS A 704 -6.40 -19.77 5.73
N GLY A 705 -5.14 -19.49 5.44
CA GLY A 705 -4.01 -20.32 5.86
C GLY A 705 -2.79 -20.21 4.94
N ALA A 706 -1.79 -21.05 5.22
CA ALA A 706 -0.50 -21.07 4.52
C ALA A 706 -0.61 -21.41 3.01
N GLN A 707 -1.74 -21.97 2.56
CA GLN A 707 -2.01 -22.26 1.15
C GLN A 707 -2.36 -21.04 0.29
N VAL A 708 -2.55 -19.86 0.88
CA VAL A 708 -2.93 -18.64 0.12
C VAL A 708 -1.67 -17.92 -0.34
N ASP A 709 -1.44 -17.80 -1.64
CA ASP A 709 -0.33 -17.00 -2.17
C ASP A 709 -0.74 -15.59 -2.57
N VAL A 710 -1.92 -15.45 -3.15
CA VAL A 710 -2.49 -14.19 -3.61
C VAL A 710 -4.01 -14.23 -3.52
N ALA A 711 -4.64 -13.06 -3.65
CA ALA A 711 -6.08 -12.94 -3.80
C ALA A 711 -6.48 -12.29 -5.13
N ALA A 712 -7.68 -12.61 -5.61
CA ALA A 712 -8.25 -12.03 -6.83
C ALA A 712 -9.79 -11.90 -6.72
N PRO A 713 -10.43 -11.08 -7.57
CA PRO A 713 -11.88 -10.91 -7.61
C PRO A 713 -12.64 -12.23 -7.65
N GLY A 714 -13.58 -12.41 -6.72
CA GLY A 714 -14.43 -13.59 -6.66
C GLY A 714 -15.92 -13.29 -6.51
N MET A 715 -16.34 -12.03 -6.47
CA MET A 715 -17.73 -11.60 -6.26
C MET A 715 -18.21 -10.69 -7.39
N ASN A 716 -19.48 -10.83 -7.79
CA ASN A 716 -20.08 -10.10 -8.90
C ASN A 716 -19.27 -10.23 -10.21
N ILE A 717 -18.98 -11.47 -10.60
CA ILE A 717 -18.11 -11.77 -11.75
C ILE A 717 -18.95 -12.05 -12.99
N ALA A 718 -18.80 -11.20 -14.01
CA ALA A 718 -19.43 -11.41 -15.32
C ALA A 718 -18.64 -12.43 -16.14
N SER A 719 -19.32 -13.45 -16.68
CA SER A 719 -18.70 -14.49 -17.50
C SER A 719 -19.73 -15.23 -18.36
N THR A 720 -19.27 -16.23 -19.12
CA THR A 720 -20.05 -17.10 -19.99
C THR A 720 -20.85 -18.15 -19.22
N ILE A 721 -22.00 -18.57 -19.77
CA ILE A 721 -22.85 -19.64 -19.22
C ILE A 721 -23.18 -20.70 -20.30
N PRO A 722 -23.30 -22.00 -19.95
CA PRO A 722 -23.71 -23.04 -20.92
C PRO A 722 -25.10 -22.77 -21.50
N ASP A 723 -25.25 -23.07 -22.80
CA ASP A 723 -26.49 -22.92 -23.57
C ASP A 723 -27.14 -21.52 -23.49
N GLY A 724 -26.41 -20.53 -22.99
CA GLY A 724 -26.75 -19.10 -22.95
C GLY A 724 -25.63 -18.28 -23.59
N VAL A 725 -25.47 -17.04 -23.13
CA VAL A 725 -24.36 -16.18 -23.57
C VAL A 725 -23.62 -15.72 -22.32
N ASP A 726 -24.20 -14.79 -21.55
CA ASP A 726 -23.56 -14.18 -20.37
C ASP A 726 -24.39 -14.29 -19.08
N CYS A 727 -23.70 -14.23 -17.94
CA CYS A 727 -24.29 -14.10 -16.61
C CYS A 727 -23.33 -13.42 -15.62
N VAL A 728 -23.86 -12.90 -14.51
CA VAL A 728 -23.09 -12.42 -13.36
C VAL A 728 -23.21 -13.41 -12.20
N PHE A 729 -22.08 -13.95 -11.77
CA PHE A 729 -21.96 -15.00 -10.75
C PHE A 729 -21.47 -14.45 -9.40
N ALA A 730 -21.64 -15.25 -8.34
CA ALA A 730 -21.17 -14.94 -6.99
C ALA A 730 -21.67 -13.58 -6.47
N GLN A 731 -22.99 -13.36 -6.51
CA GLN A 731 -23.59 -12.08 -6.05
C GLN A 731 -23.74 -12.01 -4.53
N ASP A 732 -23.85 -13.16 -3.86
CA ASP A 732 -24.08 -13.24 -2.41
C ASP A 732 -22.78 -13.35 -1.62
N ALA A 733 -21.72 -13.93 -2.20
CA ALA A 733 -20.44 -14.14 -1.54
C ALA A 733 -19.30 -14.38 -2.55
N PRO A 734 -18.05 -13.99 -2.22
CA PRO A 734 -16.88 -14.28 -3.05
C PRO A 734 -16.61 -15.79 -3.20
N ALA A 735 -16.25 -16.22 -4.41
CA ALA A 735 -15.85 -17.59 -4.71
C ALA A 735 -14.39 -17.67 -5.20
N SER A 736 -13.58 -18.44 -4.48
CA SER A 736 -12.16 -18.67 -4.80
C SER A 736 -11.95 -19.37 -6.15
N SER A 737 -12.97 -20.05 -6.69
CA SER A 737 -12.91 -20.66 -8.02
C SER A 737 -12.82 -19.63 -9.15
N TYR A 738 -13.56 -18.53 -9.06
CA TYR A 738 -13.52 -17.42 -10.04
C TYR A 738 -12.26 -16.60 -9.89
N ALA A 739 -11.80 -16.38 -8.66
CA ALA A 739 -10.51 -15.76 -8.38
C ALA A 739 -9.35 -16.56 -9.02
N THR A 740 -9.37 -17.89 -8.92
CA THR A 740 -8.38 -18.79 -9.55
C THR A 740 -8.32 -18.60 -11.07
N ALA A 741 -9.47 -18.34 -11.70
CA ALA A 741 -9.56 -18.10 -13.14
C ALA A 741 -8.88 -16.77 -13.55
N PHE A 742 -9.07 -15.69 -12.79
CA PHE A 742 -8.35 -14.43 -13.03
C PHE A 742 -6.84 -14.57 -12.90
N VAL A 743 -6.37 -15.29 -11.87
CA VAL A 743 -4.93 -15.53 -11.68
C VAL A 743 -4.36 -16.42 -12.78
N SER A 744 -5.12 -17.42 -13.25
CA SER A 744 -4.72 -18.24 -14.41
C SER A 744 -4.63 -17.42 -15.69
N ALA A 745 -5.55 -16.47 -15.89
CA ALA A 745 -5.50 -15.56 -17.02
C ALA A 745 -4.29 -14.61 -16.93
N GLN A 746 -4.03 -14.03 -15.76
CA GLN A 746 -2.83 -13.23 -15.52
C GLN A 746 -1.55 -14.03 -15.78
N ALA A 747 -1.47 -15.28 -15.33
CA ALA A 747 -0.33 -16.15 -15.61
C ALA A 747 -0.16 -16.39 -17.11
N ALA A 748 -1.25 -16.52 -17.87
CA ALA A 748 -1.17 -16.63 -19.33
C ALA A 748 -0.67 -15.35 -20.01
N LEU A 749 -1.04 -14.17 -19.49
CA LEU A 749 -0.49 -12.89 -19.97
C LEU A 749 1.02 -12.80 -19.72
N ILE A 750 1.47 -13.26 -18.55
CA ILE A 750 2.89 -13.27 -18.19
C ILE A 750 3.66 -14.27 -19.06
N ALA A 751 3.12 -15.46 -19.30
CA ALA A 751 3.76 -16.48 -20.13
C ALA A 751 3.93 -16.02 -21.60
N GLU A 752 2.99 -15.24 -22.15
CA GLU A 752 3.18 -14.60 -23.46
C GLU A 752 4.31 -13.57 -23.43
N ALA A 753 4.32 -12.70 -22.42
CA ALA A 753 5.29 -11.61 -22.34
C ALA A 753 6.71 -12.09 -21.97
N HIS A 754 6.82 -13.21 -21.25
CA HIS A 754 8.07 -13.77 -20.73
C HIS A 754 8.17 -15.28 -21.02
N PRO A 755 8.23 -15.69 -22.31
CA PRO A 755 8.18 -17.10 -22.71
C PRO A 755 9.45 -17.90 -22.33
N ASP A 756 10.56 -17.22 -22.04
CA ASP A 756 11.82 -17.85 -21.63
C ASP A 756 11.92 -18.05 -20.11
N GLU A 757 10.91 -17.63 -19.33
CA GLU A 757 10.87 -17.78 -17.89
C GLU A 757 10.23 -19.08 -17.42
N THR A 758 10.61 -19.52 -16.22
CA THR A 758 10.08 -20.72 -15.57
C THR A 758 8.78 -20.45 -14.80
N PRO A 759 7.97 -21.48 -14.50
CA PRO A 759 6.79 -21.35 -13.62
C PRO A 759 7.09 -20.68 -12.28
N ALA A 760 8.26 -20.94 -11.68
CA ALA A 760 8.71 -20.29 -10.45
C ALA A 760 8.87 -18.77 -10.62
N GLN A 761 9.40 -18.31 -11.76
CA GLN A 761 9.55 -16.88 -12.07
C GLN A 761 8.20 -16.22 -12.36
N TRP A 762 7.31 -16.89 -13.10
CA TRP A 762 5.94 -16.39 -13.30
C TRP A 762 5.18 -16.25 -11.96
N ARG A 763 5.31 -17.23 -11.06
CA ARG A 763 4.78 -17.14 -9.69
C ARG A 763 5.42 -16.00 -8.90
N GLN A 764 6.73 -15.80 -9.03
CA GLN A 764 7.42 -14.70 -8.39
C GLN A 764 6.88 -13.35 -8.86
N ARG A 765 6.65 -13.15 -10.16
CA ARG A 765 6.06 -11.92 -10.70
C ARG A 765 4.71 -11.64 -10.04
N ILE A 766 3.79 -12.61 -10.09
CA ILE A 766 2.45 -12.46 -9.52
C ILE A 766 2.52 -12.12 -8.02
N ARG A 767 3.30 -12.90 -7.24
CA ARG A 767 3.42 -12.68 -5.80
C ARG A 767 4.13 -11.36 -5.48
N THR A 768 5.19 -11.00 -6.19
CA THR A 768 6.00 -9.82 -5.86
C THR A 768 5.32 -8.50 -6.26
N THR A 769 4.41 -8.51 -7.23
CA THR A 769 3.70 -7.31 -7.69
C THR A 769 2.29 -7.15 -7.12
N ALA A 770 1.74 -8.18 -6.50
CA ALA A 770 0.45 -8.11 -5.83
C ALA A 770 0.39 -6.93 -4.83
N ASN A 771 -0.75 -6.27 -4.81
CA ASN A 771 -1.04 -5.09 -4.03
C ASN A 771 -1.28 -5.49 -2.57
N ARG A 772 -0.41 -5.05 -1.65
CA ARG A 772 -0.40 -5.51 -0.25
C ARG A 772 0.00 -4.42 0.74
N PRO A 773 -0.44 -4.52 2.01
CA PRO A 773 0.01 -3.69 3.13
C PRO A 773 1.51 -3.75 3.40
N HIS A 774 2.12 -4.92 3.35
CA HIS A 774 3.52 -5.11 3.75
C HIS A 774 4.32 -5.77 2.64
N PRO A 775 5.20 -5.05 1.93
CA PRO A 775 5.92 -5.60 0.78
C PRO A 775 6.73 -6.87 1.06
N ASP A 776 7.23 -7.04 2.29
CA ASP A 776 8.11 -8.14 2.72
C ASP A 776 7.44 -9.19 3.61
N GLN A 777 6.12 -9.09 3.84
CA GLN A 777 5.38 -10.03 4.69
C GLN A 777 4.20 -10.61 3.95
N ARG A 778 4.00 -11.92 4.12
CA ARG A 778 2.84 -12.66 3.68
C ARG A 778 1.85 -12.80 4.84
N ASP A 779 0.56 -12.70 4.59
CA ASP A 779 -0.49 -13.09 5.54
C ASP A 779 -1.29 -14.32 5.07
N ASP A 780 -2.15 -14.85 5.94
CA ASP A 780 -2.93 -16.06 5.68
C ASP A 780 -4.28 -15.81 4.99
N MET A 781 -4.68 -14.56 4.77
CA MET A 781 -5.96 -14.18 4.17
C MET A 781 -5.82 -13.85 2.67
N GLU A 782 -4.91 -12.95 2.34
CA GLU A 782 -4.62 -12.48 0.97
C GLU A 782 -3.23 -12.90 0.47
N GLY A 783 -2.43 -13.57 1.30
CA GLY A 783 -1.11 -14.03 0.90
C GLY A 783 -0.14 -12.87 0.73
N TRP A 784 0.32 -12.67 -0.50
CA TRP A 784 1.12 -11.52 -0.93
C TRP A 784 0.25 -10.39 -1.51
N GLY A 785 -1.07 -10.44 -1.32
CA GLY A 785 -1.99 -9.36 -1.69
C GLY A 785 -2.84 -9.65 -2.91
N VAL A 786 -3.56 -8.61 -3.36
CA VAL A 786 -4.45 -8.69 -4.52
C VAL A 786 -3.67 -8.56 -5.82
N VAL A 787 -3.88 -9.45 -6.78
CA VAL A 787 -3.08 -9.48 -8.01
C VAL A 787 -3.21 -8.21 -8.86
N ASP A 788 -2.10 -7.82 -9.49
CA ASP A 788 -2.01 -6.67 -10.40
C ASP A 788 -1.36 -7.12 -11.74
N PRO A 789 -2.18 -7.33 -12.80
CA PRO A 789 -1.71 -7.80 -14.10
C PRO A 789 -0.65 -6.90 -14.76
N ILE A 790 -0.88 -5.59 -14.81
CA ILE A 790 0.04 -4.64 -15.47
C ILE A 790 1.40 -4.65 -14.78
N SER A 791 1.41 -4.53 -13.45
CA SER A 791 2.66 -4.57 -12.68
C SER A 791 3.38 -5.90 -12.86
N SER A 792 2.66 -7.03 -12.89
CA SER A 792 3.28 -8.37 -13.00
C SER A 792 3.96 -8.63 -14.35
N ILE A 793 3.41 -8.08 -15.43
CA ILE A 793 3.99 -8.20 -16.78
C ILE A 793 5.23 -7.31 -16.89
N SER A 794 5.20 -6.11 -16.32
CA SER A 794 6.22 -5.08 -16.51
C SER A 794 7.35 -5.06 -15.47
N VAL A 795 7.27 -5.84 -14.39
CA VAL A 795 8.31 -5.85 -13.35
C VAL A 795 9.61 -6.49 -13.86
N GLN A 796 10.77 -5.93 -13.49
CA GLN A 796 12.04 -6.65 -13.64
C GLN A 796 12.28 -7.44 -12.35
N LEU A 797 12.42 -8.76 -12.48
CA LEU A 797 12.74 -9.63 -11.36
C LEU A 797 14.21 -9.48 -10.92
N SER A 798 14.41 -9.62 -9.62
CA SER A 798 15.71 -9.69 -8.94
C SER A 798 15.53 -10.36 -7.58
N ASP A 799 16.56 -11.04 -7.09
CA ASP A 799 16.61 -11.56 -5.72
C ASP A 799 16.66 -10.44 -4.66
N ASN A 800 16.98 -9.20 -5.07
CA ASN A 800 17.01 -8.01 -4.21
C ASN A 800 15.67 -7.23 -4.20
N LEU A 801 14.64 -7.74 -4.89
CA LEU A 801 13.30 -7.15 -4.89
C LEU A 801 12.59 -7.42 -3.56
N ARG A 802 11.66 -6.53 -3.18
CA ARG A 802 10.81 -6.72 -1.99
C ARG A 802 9.69 -7.70 -2.30
N GLY A 803 9.46 -8.65 -1.39
CA GLY A 803 8.56 -9.78 -1.60
C GLY A 803 9.30 -11.10 -1.83
N PRO A 804 8.60 -12.20 -2.17
CA PRO A 804 9.23 -13.51 -2.24
C PRO A 804 10.21 -13.59 -3.42
N ASN A 805 11.29 -14.35 -3.24
CA ASN A 805 12.13 -14.78 -4.36
C ASN A 805 11.45 -15.91 -5.16
N ALA A 806 12.08 -16.37 -6.24
CA ALA A 806 11.56 -17.46 -7.08
C ALA A 806 11.31 -18.77 -6.31
N GLN A 807 12.01 -18.99 -5.20
CA GLN A 807 11.82 -20.15 -4.32
C GLN A 807 10.69 -19.95 -3.29
N GLY A 808 9.98 -18.82 -3.33
CA GLY A 808 8.91 -18.50 -2.38
C GLY A 808 9.41 -18.03 -1.02
N GLN A 809 10.71 -17.77 -0.86
CA GLN A 809 11.28 -17.29 0.40
C GLN A 809 11.21 -15.76 0.46
N ALA A 810 10.74 -15.22 1.58
CA ALA A 810 10.83 -13.78 1.83
C ALA A 810 12.31 -13.34 1.90
N PRO A 811 12.67 -12.10 1.51
CA PRO A 811 14.04 -11.65 1.54
C PRO A 811 14.51 -11.62 2.98
N ASN A 812 15.68 -12.19 3.26
CA ASN A 812 16.38 -12.01 4.54
C ASN A 812 17.01 -10.61 4.59
N GLN A 813 16.23 -9.54 4.48
CA GLN A 813 16.74 -8.17 4.58
C GLN A 813 15.82 -7.37 5.50
N PRO A 814 16.18 -7.19 6.78
CA PRO A 814 15.56 -6.13 7.56
C PRO A 814 15.96 -4.79 6.92
N MET A 815 15.01 -4.07 6.33
CA MET A 815 15.22 -2.64 6.07
C MET A 815 15.60 -2.00 7.40
N ALA A 816 16.77 -1.39 7.46
CA ALA A 816 17.14 -0.58 8.61
C ALA A 816 16.06 0.50 8.74
N LEU A 817 15.32 0.49 9.86
CA LEU A 817 14.49 1.63 10.26
C LEU A 817 15.35 2.88 10.09
N ALA A 818 14.78 3.95 9.52
CA ALA A 818 15.48 5.22 9.37
C ALA A 818 15.97 5.69 10.76
N GLN A 819 17.23 5.39 11.09
CA GLN A 819 17.85 5.84 12.31
C GLN A 819 18.25 7.29 12.09
N SER A 820 17.55 8.21 12.76
CA SER A 820 18.05 9.57 12.90
C SER A 820 19.29 9.53 13.79
N ASP A 821 20.47 9.67 13.18
CA ASP A 821 21.79 9.47 13.81
C ASP A 821 22.21 10.52 14.86
N GLU A 822 21.31 11.33 15.41
CA GLU A 822 21.67 12.24 16.50
C GLU A 822 20.59 12.29 17.57
N ALA A 823 20.90 11.71 18.74
CA ALA A 823 20.06 11.86 19.92
C ALA A 823 19.96 13.34 20.27
N ILE A 824 18.75 13.89 20.25
CA ILE A 824 18.50 15.27 20.68
C ILE A 824 18.94 15.37 22.14
N THR A 825 20.06 16.04 22.37
CA THR A 825 20.57 16.27 23.71
C THR A 825 19.91 17.54 24.23
N LEU A 826 18.86 17.37 25.03
CA LEU A 826 18.22 18.48 25.74
C LEU A 826 19.23 19.06 26.74
N THR A 827 19.84 20.19 26.39
CA THR A 827 20.62 20.96 27.35
C THR A 827 19.66 21.77 28.19
N ALA A 828 19.78 21.65 29.52
CA ALA A 828 19.00 22.48 30.42
C ALA A 828 19.39 23.95 30.19
N VAL A 829 18.50 24.72 29.58
CA VAL A 829 18.60 26.17 29.60
C VAL A 829 18.33 26.60 31.03
N GLU A 830 19.37 27.05 31.73
CA GLU A 830 19.20 27.68 33.04
C GLU A 830 18.27 28.88 32.86
N ASP A 831 17.09 28.81 33.48
CA ASP A 831 16.13 29.90 33.54
C ASP A 831 16.85 31.16 34.11
N PRO A 832 17.12 32.19 33.29
CA PRO A 832 17.83 33.38 33.75
C PRO A 832 17.05 34.12 34.84
N ASP A 833 15.75 33.81 34.98
CA ASP A 833 14.82 34.39 35.92
C ASP A 833 14.72 33.59 37.24
N LYS A 834 15.34 32.41 37.34
CA LYS A 834 15.33 31.60 38.56
C LYS A 834 16.07 32.29 39.70
N GLN A 835 17.18 32.98 39.39
CA GLN A 835 17.87 33.82 40.37
C GLN A 835 17.05 35.06 40.74
N ALA A 836 16.39 35.70 39.77
CA ALA A 836 15.55 36.87 40.02
C ALA A 836 14.33 36.53 40.90
N LYS A 837 13.61 35.44 40.60
CA LYS A 837 12.45 34.96 41.39
C LYS A 837 12.84 34.52 42.80
N THR A 838 14.02 33.90 42.97
CA THR A 838 14.53 33.53 44.30
C THR A 838 14.90 34.78 45.12
N ILE A 839 15.51 35.80 44.51
CA ILE A 839 15.83 37.07 45.17
C ILE A 839 14.55 37.84 45.54
N VAL A 840 13.53 37.86 44.68
CA VAL A 840 12.24 38.50 44.96
C VAL A 840 11.46 37.76 46.06
N GLY A 841 11.47 36.42 46.06
CA GLY A 841 10.84 35.62 47.12
C GLY A 841 11.50 35.80 48.48
N VAL A 842 12.83 35.78 48.54
CA VAL A 842 13.59 35.98 49.79
C VAL A 842 13.45 37.42 50.31
N SER A 843 13.41 38.41 49.42
CA SER A 843 13.21 39.81 49.83
C SER A 843 11.79 40.08 50.34
N ALA A 844 10.75 39.47 49.75
CA ALA A 844 9.37 39.57 50.22
C ALA A 844 9.17 38.92 51.60
N ILE A 845 9.75 37.74 51.83
CA ILE A 845 9.73 37.08 53.14
C ILE A 845 10.54 37.91 54.16
N GLY A 846 11.71 38.41 53.75
CA GLY A 846 12.53 39.29 54.59
C GLY A 846 11.82 40.58 55.00
N THR A 847 11.06 41.20 54.09
CA THR A 847 10.25 42.40 54.41
C THR A 847 9.08 42.08 55.32
N LEU A 848 8.40 40.95 55.12
CA LEU A 848 7.32 40.49 56.02
C LEU A 848 7.83 40.19 57.43
N VAL A 849 8.98 39.53 57.57
CA VAL A 849 9.60 39.27 58.86
C VAL A 849 10.07 40.58 59.52
N MET A 850 10.68 41.49 58.77
CA MET A 850 11.06 42.81 59.28
C MET A 850 9.86 43.64 59.71
N ALA A 851 8.74 43.60 58.97
CA ALA A 851 7.50 44.28 59.34
C ALA A 851 6.87 43.66 60.61
N ALA A 852 6.90 42.32 60.75
CA ALA A 852 6.44 41.64 61.95
C ALA A 852 7.30 41.97 63.17
N VAL A 853 8.64 41.96 63.02
CA VAL A 853 9.59 42.32 64.09
C VAL A 853 9.47 43.81 64.46
N SER A 854 9.28 44.69 63.48
CA SER A 854 9.03 46.12 63.70
C SER A 854 7.71 46.34 64.45
N GLY A 855 6.66 45.59 64.08
CA GLY A 855 5.39 45.57 64.79
C GLY A 855 5.53 45.11 66.24
N PHE A 856 6.32 44.06 66.48
CA PHE A 856 6.64 43.56 67.83
C PHE A 856 7.49 44.52 68.66
N ILE A 857 8.42 45.27 68.05
CA ILE A 857 9.24 46.28 68.75
C ILE A 857 8.39 47.51 69.12
N VAL A 858 7.45 47.90 68.26
CA VAL A 858 6.51 49.00 68.56
C VAL A 858 5.49 48.61 69.63
N LEU A 859 5.07 47.34 69.68
CA LEU A 859 4.23 46.80 70.75
C LEU A 859 5.02 46.62 72.06
N GLY A 860 6.26 46.12 72.01
CA GLY A 860 7.11 45.92 73.20
C GLY A 860 7.63 47.22 73.83
N ARG A 861 7.74 48.32 73.07
CA ARG A 861 8.07 49.65 73.61
C ARG A 861 6.89 50.34 74.30
N ARG A 862 5.66 49.85 74.12
CA ARG A 862 4.48 50.35 74.84
C ARG A 862 4.33 49.78 76.25
N ASP A 863 4.95 48.64 76.54
CA ASP A 863 4.90 47.99 77.86
C ASP A 863 6.08 48.35 78.79
N ALA A 864 7.01 49.21 78.33
CA ALA A 864 8.17 49.64 79.12
C ALA A 864 8.05 51.06 79.73
N VAL A 865 6.89 51.72 79.58
CA VAL A 865 6.59 52.99 80.25
C VAL A 865 5.16 52.93 80.79
N SER A 866 4.99 52.29 81.94
CA SER A 866 3.86 52.48 82.85
C SER A 866 4.29 52.20 84.28
#